data_AF-A0A661CMD2-F1
#
_entry.id   AF-A0A661CMD2-F1
#
_cell.length_a   1.000
_cell.length_b   1.000
_cell.length_c   1.000
_cell.angle_alpha   90.00
_cell.angle_beta   90.00
_cell.angle_gamma   90.00
#
_symmetry.space_group_name_H-M   'P 1'
#
loop_
_entity.id
_entity.type
_entity.pdbx_description
1 polymer ?
#
loop_
_entity_poly.entity_id
_entity_poly.type
_entity_poly.pdbx_seq_one_letter_code
_entity_poly.pdbx_strand_id
1 'polypeptide(L)'
;MKKIAKWGLVITLFCIMENSWANSNDEQPIYRFYAVHDDSLNDSQFITISSDTLEVNTLGEIHLAYDIEALDAHPNTQVLYAGSGDQTDQKGVLYTVDAQTGVLTEIGYTGFREIEALSFHPNGTLWGWAKGKGLIEINPQTGAGKLVAPFKVQVEGMTWDNEGTYLYAAQDTYLWVYDGQQVKKACDLPGHTEALEMLPDGTLLIGVHGQKTLLSFKTFNLKTCEIVKGIDIPTDFDDVEGITWLKITPEPGISLAQAPQTALTIKEGSTDYLSFNISLLKEDGIPYQLAFSQTITPDVDGIAIVYDGWWKPGAMSITLDERVTGLKSGTYTLTSTVTIVETGESASQTLLVKVVTPEELNKLVLMPPTSYPGGIKIGVPTQVIFAGSCRTRGKLPPVLTLEEVTEDGILIATLGELRNDGTNGDMIAGDRTYSGTFTVTSTVEGKKIYRTAALHNGQRVVSDIGSLLITRFPIIDSVPLNLNNWTSDPITGISILSDKIIISFNEGTSPDRIEEIVTVEGAIIVGMIPSIEKLLIHFSGDGTVEFVRKLVAVFVGTYPEVEYVEAVFKTELFSSKSYVPKDPKFSLQDGMKTVRADETWLIARGNERGQIAIVDTGVDSSHLDLTNVKSGINLLDDGIDYMDKANKDGILGHGTLVAGIAAATLNNEEGIAGVAGGSPIVVIKAVGNVHGVDSLALALGIMKATDEFKSPIINVSAGIDLEDGEKLHGGTGNMALEHVVKHATELDLLVVAAAGNDGESKEFIPCAFGEVLCVGGSAIQEKGWFTKQIEKREPNSNYGSWVDIAAPYRAYSTAPHNDYRYGEGTSYSTPFVSGAASVLLSMHPYMTPAEIKERLIKTGKPLPGSQIGNRLDVFEAVFNGSFETGDLSEWSKEGKCLNVTEQGPIRPIHGKRMALCQIGPKYGRKAILTKTFTVQPGVTQLPIEFHFEFITDAYPELLNNRIYDTFVRFTFSPPNGQSYRIIVAGVADHGWSLKPTTDIDLGGNQTVGWIGSWGLMRFDLPVTEGIGTFKVELLNDGHNYFNAAVLIDKFQLKHDDAP
;
A
#
# COMPACT_ATOMS: atom_id res chain seq x y z
N MET A 1 54.90 -5.49 -22.50
CA MET A 1 56.04 -4.52 -22.48
C MET A 1 55.51 -3.19 -23.00
N LYS A 2 55.83 -1.96 -22.57
CA LYS A 2 56.54 -1.28 -21.44
C LYS A 2 56.15 0.22 -21.62
N LYS A 3 55.97 1.14 -20.65
CA LYS A 3 55.98 1.14 -19.15
C LYS A 3 55.34 2.49 -18.68
N ILE A 4 54.77 2.55 -17.46
CA ILE A 4 54.97 3.58 -16.38
C ILE A 4 55.23 5.05 -16.84
N ALA A 5 54.54 6.13 -16.37
CA ALA A 5 53.57 6.31 -15.27
C ALA A 5 52.93 7.72 -15.21
N LYS A 6 51.87 7.82 -14.37
CA LYS A 6 51.34 8.98 -13.60
C LYS A 6 50.73 10.15 -14.39
N TRP A 7 49.77 10.93 -13.87
CA TRP A 7 49.01 10.94 -12.60
C TRP A 7 47.54 11.36 -12.89
N GLY A 8 46.58 11.06 -11.99
CA GLY A 8 45.21 11.62 -12.02
C GLY A 8 44.13 10.60 -11.65
N LEU A 9 43.49 10.76 -10.49
CA LEU A 9 42.48 9.85 -9.92
C LEU A 9 41.08 10.52 -9.94
N VAL A 10 40.04 9.72 -9.66
CA VAL A 10 38.63 10.07 -9.36
C VAL A 10 37.66 10.05 -10.54
N ILE A 11 36.53 9.37 -10.31
CA ILE A 11 35.35 9.18 -11.18
C ILE A 11 34.13 9.80 -10.44
N THR A 12 33.08 10.13 -11.20
CA THR A 12 31.69 10.45 -10.78
C THR A 12 31.38 11.88 -10.35
N LEU A 13 30.42 12.54 -11.04
CA LEU A 13 29.45 13.49 -10.44
C LEU A 13 28.33 13.94 -11.42
N PHE A 14 27.09 13.54 -11.11
CA PHE A 14 25.77 14.17 -11.37
C PHE A 14 24.80 13.32 -10.52
N CYS A 15 23.88 13.83 -9.70
CA CYS A 15 23.10 15.08 -9.76
C CYS A 15 23.23 15.99 -8.52
N ILE A 16 22.74 17.24 -8.63
CA ILE A 16 22.56 18.18 -7.51
C ILE A 16 21.19 18.88 -7.68
N MET A 17 20.59 19.26 -6.55
CA MET A 17 19.40 20.12 -6.34
C MET A 17 18.00 19.48 -6.49
N GLU A 18 17.06 19.69 -5.56
CA GLU A 18 17.14 19.99 -4.12
C GLU A 18 15.71 19.91 -3.52
N ASN A 19 15.57 19.57 -2.23
CA ASN A 19 14.50 20.10 -1.36
C ASN A 19 14.76 19.78 0.13
N SER A 20 15.64 20.57 0.73
CA SER A 20 15.50 21.15 2.09
C SER A 20 15.20 20.28 3.32
N TRP A 21 15.41 18.96 3.27
CA TRP A 21 15.94 18.19 4.42
C TRP A 21 17.28 17.50 4.09
N ALA A 22 17.87 17.83 2.94
CA ALA A 22 19.12 17.27 2.46
C ALA A 22 20.04 18.38 1.93
N ASN A 23 21.05 18.77 2.72
CA ASN A 23 22.26 19.46 2.22
C ASN A 23 23.39 19.56 3.28
N SER A 24 23.92 18.42 3.70
CA SER A 24 25.34 18.26 4.06
C SER A 24 25.72 16.80 3.86
N ASN A 25 26.94 16.51 3.37
CA ASN A 25 27.43 15.14 3.16
C ASN A 25 27.92 14.49 4.46
N ASP A 26 27.07 14.52 5.49
CA ASP A 26 27.17 13.68 6.68
C ASP A 26 25.85 12.91 6.78
N GLU A 27 25.93 11.59 6.90
CA GLU A 27 24.79 10.70 7.07
C GLU A 27 24.04 11.12 8.35
N GLN A 28 22.88 11.76 8.20
CA GLN A 28 22.01 12.09 9.32
C GLN A 28 21.53 10.78 9.96
N PRO A 29 21.92 10.48 11.21
CA PRO A 29 21.51 9.23 11.82
C PRO A 29 20.00 9.19 12.02
N ILE A 30 19.42 7.99 11.93
CA ILE A 30 18.04 7.79 12.35
C ILE A 30 18.02 7.76 13.87
N TYR A 31 17.08 8.46 14.48
CA TYR A 31 16.95 8.55 15.94
C TYR A 31 15.64 7.93 16.39
N ARG A 32 15.65 7.22 17.51
CA ARG A 32 14.42 6.89 18.23
C ARG A 32 14.37 7.76 19.47
N PHE A 33 13.33 8.57 19.58
CA PHE A 33 13.07 9.32 20.79
C PHE A 33 12.43 8.39 21.82
N TYR A 34 12.84 8.55 23.06
CA TYR A 34 12.28 7.88 24.24
C TYR A 34 11.79 8.98 25.17
N ALA A 35 10.56 8.86 25.63
CA ALA A 35 9.98 9.79 26.58
C ALA A 35 9.31 9.03 27.72
N VAL A 36 9.13 9.71 28.85
CA VAL A 36 8.34 9.25 29.99
C VAL A 36 7.16 10.19 30.19
N HIS A 37 6.00 9.61 30.41
CA HIS A 37 4.72 10.31 30.63
C HIS A 37 4.14 9.90 31.99
N ASP A 38 3.68 10.86 32.80
CA ASP A 38 3.08 10.60 34.12
C ASP A 38 1.75 11.37 34.30
N ASP A 39 0.64 10.81 33.81
CA ASP A 39 -0.69 11.32 34.17
C ASP A 39 -1.05 10.88 35.60
N SER A 40 -0.64 11.71 36.58
CA SER A 40 -1.08 11.73 38.00
C SER A 40 -0.06 11.35 39.10
N LEU A 41 1.09 12.06 39.16
CA LEU A 41 2.02 12.14 40.32
C LEU A 41 2.69 10.81 40.75
N ASN A 42 2.42 9.67 40.11
CA ASN A 42 2.78 8.34 40.63
C ASN A 42 2.79 7.22 39.58
N ASP A 43 2.31 7.40 38.35
CA ASP A 43 2.05 6.28 37.42
C ASP A 43 2.69 6.55 36.05
N SER A 44 4.00 6.32 35.94
CA SER A 44 4.76 6.60 34.71
C SER A 44 4.64 5.51 33.62
N GLN A 45 4.40 5.94 32.37
CA GLN A 45 4.47 5.14 31.15
C GLN A 45 5.64 5.61 30.27
N PHE A 46 6.54 4.70 29.89
CA PHE A 46 7.53 4.99 28.86
C PHE A 46 6.93 4.86 27.46
N ILE A 47 7.34 5.74 26.56
CA ILE A 47 6.92 5.75 25.15
C ILE A 47 8.13 5.88 24.22
N THR A 48 7.97 5.42 22.98
CA THR A 48 8.91 5.66 21.89
C THR A 48 8.25 6.45 20.78
N ILE A 49 9.01 7.35 20.16
CA ILE A 49 8.56 8.16 19.02
C ILE A 49 9.56 7.99 17.88
N SER A 50 9.08 7.55 16.71
CA SER A 50 9.95 7.35 15.54
C SER A 50 10.25 8.68 14.86
N SER A 51 11.52 8.98 14.56
CA SER A 51 11.90 10.27 13.94
C SER A 51 11.39 10.46 12.51
N ASP A 52 10.99 9.38 11.84
CA ASP A 52 10.58 9.31 10.44
C ASP A 52 9.06 9.21 10.26
N THR A 53 8.38 8.30 10.98
CA THR A 53 6.92 8.10 10.91
C THR A 53 6.14 8.98 11.90
N LEU A 54 6.80 9.54 12.92
CA LEU A 54 6.19 10.22 14.07
C LEU A 54 5.20 9.35 14.87
N GLU A 55 5.27 8.03 14.69
CA GLU A 55 4.46 7.05 15.38
C GLU A 55 4.88 6.97 16.85
N VAL A 56 3.90 7.10 17.76
CA VAL A 56 4.07 6.99 19.22
C VAL A 56 3.61 5.61 19.65
N ASN A 57 4.51 4.84 20.27
CA ASN A 57 4.23 3.50 20.79
C ASN A 57 4.55 3.43 22.28
N THR A 58 3.76 2.69 23.06
CA THR A 58 4.14 2.33 24.43
C THR A 58 5.41 1.49 24.43
N LEU A 59 6.27 1.72 25.42
CA LEU A 59 7.45 0.93 25.69
C LEU A 59 7.21 0.14 26.99
N GLY A 60 6.63 -1.05 26.83
CA GLY A 60 6.25 -1.90 27.96
C GLY A 60 4.96 -1.46 28.66
N GLU A 61 4.69 -2.13 29.78
CA GLU A 61 3.57 -1.85 30.68
C GLU A 61 3.80 -0.55 31.47
N ILE A 62 2.71 0.05 31.97
CA ILE A 62 2.73 1.19 32.87
C ILE A 62 3.35 0.83 34.24
N HIS A 63 4.21 1.70 34.77
CA HIS A 63 4.87 1.49 36.07
C HIS A 63 4.04 2.08 37.21
N LEU A 64 3.03 1.31 37.65
CA LEU A 64 2.15 1.73 38.75
C LEU A 64 2.91 2.02 40.04
N ALA A 65 2.63 3.17 40.66
CA ALA A 65 3.30 3.74 41.82
C ALA A 65 4.80 4.08 41.62
N TYR A 66 5.25 4.26 40.37
CA TYR A 66 6.52 4.91 40.04
C TYR A 66 6.27 6.30 39.43
N ASP A 67 6.43 7.33 40.26
CA ASP A 67 6.64 8.73 39.86
C ASP A 67 8.06 8.86 39.23
N ILE A 68 8.16 9.04 37.91
CA ILE A 68 9.42 9.16 37.13
C ILE A 68 9.46 10.50 36.39
N GLU A 69 9.97 11.51 37.08
CA GLU A 69 10.11 12.91 36.61
C GLU A 69 11.25 13.12 35.60
N ALA A 70 12.12 12.13 35.33
CA ALA A 70 13.33 12.39 34.54
C ALA A 70 13.84 11.18 33.74
N LEU A 71 14.31 11.43 32.52
CA LEU A 71 14.86 10.43 31.60
C LEU A 71 16.02 11.02 30.79
N ASP A 72 17.16 10.31 30.69
CA ASP A 72 18.25 10.63 29.76
C ASP A 72 19.09 9.40 29.37
N ALA A 73 19.75 9.45 28.21
CA ALA A 73 20.62 8.41 27.67
C ALA A 73 22.12 8.69 27.91
N HIS A 74 22.87 7.69 28.37
CA HIS A 74 24.33 7.83 28.44
C HIS A 74 24.92 7.96 27.02
N PRO A 75 25.65 9.06 26.69
CA PRO A 75 26.01 9.40 25.32
C PRO A 75 26.83 8.33 24.57
N ASN A 76 27.64 7.54 25.29
CA ASN A 76 28.49 6.51 24.70
C ASN A 76 27.89 5.10 24.73
N THR A 77 27.11 4.75 25.75
CA THR A 77 26.56 3.38 25.90
C THR A 77 25.12 3.26 25.43
N GLN A 78 24.44 4.38 25.16
CA GLN A 78 23.04 4.43 24.73
C GLN A 78 22.08 3.70 25.71
N VAL A 79 22.47 3.63 26.99
CA VAL A 79 21.65 3.08 28.08
C VAL A 79 20.82 4.23 28.65
N LEU A 80 19.52 4.01 28.77
CA LEU A 80 18.56 4.94 29.37
C LEU A 80 18.63 4.90 30.89
N TYR A 81 18.61 6.07 31.52
CA TYR A 81 18.59 6.27 32.96
C TYR A 81 17.37 7.11 33.34
N ALA A 82 16.67 6.70 34.40
CA ALA A 82 15.47 7.38 34.88
C ALA A 82 15.62 7.80 36.35
N GLY A 83 15.10 8.99 36.68
CA GLY A 83 15.06 9.55 38.04
C GLY A 83 13.63 9.65 38.55
N SER A 84 13.43 9.47 39.85
CA SER A 84 12.10 9.49 40.48
C SER A 84 11.79 10.77 41.27
N GLY A 85 10.50 11.13 41.29
CA GLY A 85 9.91 12.24 42.04
C GLY A 85 9.57 11.89 43.49
N ASP A 86 8.41 12.34 43.97
CA ASP A 86 7.97 12.22 45.37
C ASP A 86 7.34 10.85 45.68
N GLN A 87 8.10 9.78 45.39
CA GLN A 87 7.78 8.42 45.82
C GLN A 87 7.96 8.25 47.34
N THR A 88 7.01 8.82 48.11
CA THR A 88 6.86 8.71 49.58
C THR A 88 7.96 9.39 50.41
N ASP A 89 7.95 9.21 51.74
CA ASP A 89 8.92 9.77 52.72
C ASP A 89 10.40 9.33 52.51
N GLN A 90 10.75 8.74 51.38
CA GLN A 90 12.08 8.21 51.07
C GLN A 90 12.90 9.18 50.21
N LYS A 91 14.02 8.69 49.67
CA LYS A 91 14.91 9.42 48.79
C LYS A 91 14.63 9.00 47.35
N GLY A 92 14.73 9.93 46.42
CA GLY A 92 14.64 9.65 44.99
C GLY A 92 15.68 8.63 44.57
N VAL A 93 15.25 7.71 43.74
CA VAL A 93 15.96 6.54 43.24
C VAL A 93 16.39 6.77 41.78
N LEU A 94 17.58 6.29 41.43
CA LEU A 94 18.04 6.19 40.04
C LEU A 94 17.79 4.77 39.51
N TYR A 95 17.26 4.67 38.30
CA TYR A 95 17.00 3.43 37.57
C TYR A 95 17.74 3.41 36.22
N THR A 96 17.96 2.21 35.67
CA THR A 96 18.11 2.05 34.20
C THR A 96 16.77 1.62 33.60
N VAL A 97 16.47 2.09 32.38
CA VAL A 97 15.29 1.65 31.59
C VAL A 97 15.76 0.72 30.47
N ASP A 98 15.10 -0.43 30.29
CA ASP A 98 15.34 -1.29 29.14
C ASP A 98 14.71 -0.69 27.86
N ALA A 99 15.54 -0.40 26.85
CA ALA A 99 15.14 0.30 25.63
C ALA A 99 14.28 -0.54 24.65
N GLN A 100 13.97 -1.80 24.97
CA GLN A 100 13.07 -2.66 24.17
C GLN A 100 11.76 -2.99 24.90
N THR A 101 11.79 -3.02 26.23
CA THR A 101 10.71 -3.54 27.08
C THR A 101 10.21 -2.56 28.15
N GLY A 102 10.88 -1.41 28.32
CA GLY A 102 10.51 -0.37 29.29
C GLY A 102 10.78 -0.74 30.75
N VAL A 103 11.33 -1.92 31.02
CA VAL A 103 11.52 -2.44 32.37
C VAL A 103 12.53 -1.58 33.14
N LEU A 104 12.10 -1.09 34.31
CA LEU A 104 12.96 -0.38 35.27
C LEU A 104 13.83 -1.36 36.07
N THR A 105 15.10 -1.03 36.25
CA THR A 105 16.02 -1.72 37.18
C THR A 105 16.64 -0.70 38.13
N GLU A 106 16.41 -0.87 39.44
CA GLU A 106 16.96 0.01 40.48
C GLU A 106 18.50 -0.04 40.51
N ILE A 107 19.13 1.14 40.52
CA ILE A 107 20.57 1.33 40.74
C ILE A 107 20.84 1.73 42.20
N GLY A 108 20.00 2.61 42.75
CA GLY A 108 20.00 2.97 44.17
C GLY A 108 19.61 4.43 44.47
N TYR A 109 19.57 4.75 45.75
CA TYR A 109 19.14 6.05 46.27
C TYR A 109 20.14 7.21 46.01
N THR A 110 19.64 8.31 45.48
CA THR A 110 20.42 9.55 45.24
C THR A 110 20.86 10.29 46.49
N GLY A 111 20.16 10.11 47.61
CA GLY A 111 20.38 10.91 48.82
C GLY A 111 19.60 12.23 48.85
N PHE A 112 18.95 12.59 47.75
CA PHE A 112 18.01 13.70 47.61
C PHE A 112 16.56 13.15 47.57
N ARG A 113 15.53 14.00 47.61
CA ARG A 113 14.13 13.53 47.72
C ARG A 113 13.49 13.32 46.35
N GLU A 114 13.47 14.37 45.53
CA GLU A 114 12.82 14.38 44.21
C GLU A 114 13.89 14.76 43.16
N ILE A 115 13.93 14.05 42.03
CA ILE A 115 14.89 14.22 40.93
C ILE A 115 14.16 14.68 39.67
N GLU A 116 13.90 15.98 39.57
CA GLU A 116 13.05 16.62 38.55
C GLU A 116 13.67 16.67 37.15
N ALA A 117 14.97 16.41 37.02
CA ALA A 117 15.63 16.38 35.71
C ALA A 117 16.94 15.58 35.77
N LEU A 118 17.32 14.97 34.65
CA LEU A 118 18.60 14.31 34.44
C LEU A 118 19.26 14.86 33.18
N SER A 119 20.59 14.97 33.17
CA SER A 119 21.35 15.11 31.94
C SER A 119 22.80 14.62 32.08
N PHE A 120 23.25 13.82 31.13
CA PHE A 120 24.62 13.41 30.93
C PHE A 120 25.41 14.52 30.25
N HIS A 121 26.48 14.95 30.89
CA HIS A 121 27.53 15.69 30.19
C HIS A 121 28.15 14.76 29.12
N PRO A 122 28.52 15.25 27.93
CA PRO A 122 29.23 14.48 26.88
C PRO A 122 30.46 13.66 27.32
N ASN A 123 31.01 13.91 28.52
CA ASN A 123 32.10 13.13 29.12
C ASN A 123 31.62 11.84 29.85
N GLY A 124 30.30 11.58 29.92
CA GLY A 124 29.69 10.44 30.61
C GLY A 124 29.38 10.65 32.10
N THR A 125 29.52 11.86 32.64
CA THR A 125 29.05 12.16 34.01
C THR A 125 27.56 12.51 34.01
N LEU A 126 26.78 11.82 34.84
CA LEU A 126 25.34 12.08 35.03
C LEU A 126 25.15 13.22 36.04
N TRP A 127 24.41 14.24 35.63
CA TRP A 127 23.97 15.33 36.48
C TRP A 127 22.45 15.25 36.62
N GLY A 128 21.92 15.81 37.69
CA GLY A 128 20.48 15.88 37.90
C GLY A 128 20.09 17.12 38.70
N TRP A 129 18.80 17.46 38.64
CA TRP A 129 18.23 18.50 39.48
C TRP A 129 17.53 17.90 40.69
N ALA A 130 17.92 18.34 41.90
CA ALA A 130 17.26 17.93 43.13
C ALA A 130 16.32 19.05 43.62
N LYS A 131 15.02 18.78 43.67
CA LYS A 131 13.97 19.77 44.03
C LYS A 131 14.30 20.52 45.31
N GLY A 132 14.27 21.84 45.22
CA GLY A 132 14.58 22.75 46.35
C GLY A 132 16.00 22.65 46.92
N LYS A 133 16.93 21.95 46.25
CA LYS A 133 18.36 21.89 46.60
C LYS A 133 19.24 22.48 45.49
N GLY A 134 18.91 22.20 44.24
CA GLY A 134 19.70 22.59 43.06
C GLY A 134 20.47 21.43 42.45
N LEU A 135 21.59 21.75 41.82
CA LEU A 135 22.27 20.89 40.86
C LEU A 135 23.15 19.85 41.56
N ILE A 136 22.97 18.57 41.19
CA ILE A 136 23.68 17.42 41.75
C ILE A 136 24.43 16.63 40.66
N GLU A 137 25.52 15.99 41.05
CA GLU A 137 26.28 14.99 40.28
C GLU A 137 25.86 13.62 40.82
N ILE A 138 25.40 12.71 39.97
CA ILE A 138 24.88 11.39 40.35
C ILE A 138 25.84 10.32 39.84
N ASN A 139 26.21 9.36 40.69
CA ASN A 139 27.02 8.22 40.27
C ASN A 139 26.13 7.14 39.60
N PRO A 140 26.24 6.90 38.28
CA PRO A 140 25.33 6.01 37.56
C PRO A 140 25.55 4.51 37.85
N GLN A 141 26.53 4.14 38.68
CA GLN A 141 26.75 2.74 39.11
C GLN A 141 26.22 2.44 40.52
N THR A 142 25.83 3.46 41.29
CA THR A 142 25.44 3.33 42.71
C THR A 142 24.21 4.17 43.09
N GLY A 143 23.70 4.98 42.17
CA GLY A 143 22.66 5.98 42.41
C GLY A 143 23.12 7.17 43.24
N ALA A 144 24.21 7.08 44.01
CA ALA A 144 24.58 8.09 45.01
C ALA A 144 24.86 9.47 44.40
N GLY A 145 24.11 10.48 44.84
CA GLY A 145 24.21 11.87 44.42
C GLY A 145 25.06 12.74 45.35
N LYS A 146 25.60 13.83 44.79
CA LYS A 146 26.42 14.83 45.48
C LYS A 146 26.05 16.23 44.98
N LEU A 147 25.77 17.15 45.92
CA LEU A 147 25.46 18.54 45.58
C LEU A 147 26.67 19.23 44.92
N VAL A 148 26.47 19.75 43.72
CA VAL A 148 27.45 20.54 42.95
C VAL A 148 27.27 22.02 43.24
N ALA A 149 26.04 22.54 43.08
CA ALA A 149 25.73 23.95 43.26
C ALA A 149 24.32 24.16 43.85
N PRO A 150 24.17 24.92 44.94
CA PRO A 150 22.87 25.15 45.57
C PRO A 150 22.06 26.20 44.81
N PHE A 151 20.84 25.83 44.42
CA PHE A 151 19.91 26.72 43.73
C PHE A 151 18.50 26.63 44.35
N LYS A 152 17.67 27.63 44.08
CA LYS A 152 16.29 27.74 44.59
C LYS A 152 15.25 27.94 43.48
N VAL A 153 15.64 27.68 42.24
CA VAL A 153 14.70 27.62 41.10
C VAL A 153 14.13 26.21 41.02
N GLN A 154 12.93 26.10 40.47
CA GLN A 154 12.32 24.84 40.07
C GLN A 154 12.77 24.58 38.62
N VAL A 155 13.11 23.35 38.29
CA VAL A 155 13.62 22.96 36.97
C VAL A 155 13.00 21.63 36.62
N GLU A 156 12.14 21.65 35.61
CA GLU A 156 11.38 20.48 35.16
C GLU A 156 12.10 19.74 34.02
N GLY A 157 13.09 20.36 33.38
CA GLY A 157 13.87 19.74 32.31
C GLY A 157 15.26 20.34 32.19
N MET A 158 16.23 19.53 31.79
CA MET A 158 17.63 19.92 31.77
C MET A 158 18.41 19.16 30.67
N THR A 159 19.29 19.85 29.95
CA THR A 159 20.17 19.20 28.95
C THR A 159 21.51 19.93 28.80
N TRP A 160 22.60 19.18 28.64
CA TRP A 160 23.92 19.72 28.27
C TRP A 160 23.98 20.03 26.77
N ASP A 161 24.74 21.05 26.37
CA ASP A 161 25.11 21.18 24.95
C ASP A 161 26.08 20.08 24.50
N ASN A 162 26.11 19.82 23.19
CA ASN A 162 26.93 18.76 22.57
C ASN A 162 28.44 18.90 22.86
N GLU A 163 28.89 20.10 23.25
CA GLU A 163 30.29 20.41 23.63
C GLU A 163 30.55 20.28 25.15
N GLY A 164 29.51 20.13 25.98
CA GLY A 164 29.62 20.10 27.44
C GLY A 164 30.10 21.42 28.06
N THR A 165 29.87 22.54 27.39
CA THR A 165 30.24 23.89 27.82
C THR A 165 29.12 24.56 28.62
N TYR A 166 27.87 24.27 28.28
CA TYR A 166 26.68 24.90 28.84
C TYR A 166 25.63 23.88 29.23
N LEU A 167 25.08 24.05 30.42
CA LEU A 167 23.93 23.28 30.91
C LEU A 167 22.68 24.15 30.85
N TYR A 168 21.70 23.72 30.05
CA TYR A 168 20.42 24.40 29.88
C TYR A 168 19.36 23.78 30.79
N ALA A 169 18.44 24.62 31.29
CA ALA A 169 17.39 24.21 32.21
C ALA A 169 16.09 24.96 31.92
N ALA A 170 14.97 24.25 31.82
CA ALA A 170 13.63 24.83 31.71
C ALA A 170 13.09 25.17 33.09
N GLN A 171 12.43 26.31 33.19
CA GLN A 171 11.60 26.67 34.34
C GLN A 171 10.38 27.40 33.78
N ASP A 172 9.21 26.76 33.80
CA ASP A 172 7.99 27.35 33.25
C ASP A 172 8.26 27.79 31.78
N THR A 173 7.92 29.02 31.39
CA THR A 173 8.21 29.61 30.07
C THR A 173 9.65 30.17 29.92
N TYR A 174 10.61 29.80 30.77
CA TYR A 174 11.97 30.36 30.75
C TYR A 174 13.05 29.32 30.55
N LEU A 175 13.96 29.58 29.61
CA LEU A 175 15.20 28.82 29.46
C LEU A 175 16.34 29.50 30.21
N TRP A 176 16.96 28.79 31.14
CA TRP A 176 18.16 29.19 31.86
C TRP A 176 19.39 28.48 31.29
N VAL A 177 20.57 29.08 31.51
CA VAL A 177 21.86 28.47 31.18
C VAL A 177 22.86 28.67 32.31
N TYR A 178 23.59 27.60 32.63
CA TYR A 178 24.71 27.56 33.57
C TYR A 178 26.04 27.39 32.82
N ASP A 179 27.00 28.26 33.11
CA ASP A 179 28.33 28.31 32.46
C ASP A 179 29.48 27.79 33.34
N GLY A 180 29.14 27.01 34.37
CA GLY A 180 30.11 26.53 35.38
C GLY A 180 30.46 27.56 36.46
N GLN A 181 29.96 28.81 36.38
CA GLN A 181 30.19 29.85 37.39
C GLN A 181 28.89 30.54 37.84
N GLN A 182 27.94 30.76 36.94
CA GLN A 182 26.72 31.53 37.17
C GLN A 182 25.55 30.99 36.35
N VAL A 183 24.32 31.23 36.81
CA VAL A 183 23.08 30.96 36.07
C VAL A 183 22.54 32.28 35.53
N LYS A 184 22.17 32.29 34.25
CA LYS A 184 21.55 33.45 33.57
C LYS A 184 20.42 32.98 32.67
N LYS A 185 19.43 33.84 32.42
CA LYS A 185 18.37 33.55 31.45
C LYS A 185 18.97 33.54 30.04
N ALA A 186 18.65 32.52 29.26
CA ALA A 186 19.05 32.35 27.87
C ALA A 186 17.98 32.90 26.91
N CYS A 187 16.77 32.34 26.97
CA CYS A 187 15.65 32.69 26.10
C CYS A 187 14.30 32.61 26.86
N ASP A 188 13.23 33.09 26.22
CA ASP A 188 11.85 32.75 26.55
C ASP A 188 11.42 31.51 25.74
N LEU A 189 10.69 30.59 26.36
CA LEU A 189 10.13 29.38 25.76
C LEU A 189 8.67 29.64 25.32
N PRO A 190 8.16 28.94 24.29
CA PRO A 190 6.85 29.21 23.70
C PRO A 190 5.64 28.69 24.52
N GLY A 191 5.87 27.96 25.60
CA GLY A 191 4.86 27.44 26.52
C GLY A 191 5.50 26.91 27.80
N HIS A 192 4.71 26.28 28.66
CA HIS A 192 5.22 25.53 29.80
C HIS A 192 6.02 24.34 29.27
N THR A 193 7.28 24.21 29.66
CA THR A 193 8.16 23.14 29.19
C THR A 193 8.67 22.33 30.37
N GLU A 194 8.25 21.06 30.42
CA GLU A 194 8.84 20.04 31.27
C GLU A 194 10.05 19.43 30.55
N ALA A 195 9.86 18.47 29.65
CA ALA A 195 11.00 17.84 28.96
C ALA A 195 11.85 18.75 28.06
N LEU A 196 13.18 18.64 28.20
CA LEU A 196 14.21 19.28 27.37
C LEU A 196 15.23 18.26 26.86
N GLU A 197 15.65 18.39 25.60
CA GLU A 197 16.81 17.65 25.08
C GLU A 197 17.58 18.41 24.00
N MET A 198 18.91 18.26 23.96
CA MET A 198 19.77 18.82 22.93
C MET A 198 19.84 17.87 21.74
N LEU A 199 19.53 18.36 20.54
CA LEU A 199 19.65 17.56 19.32
C LEU A 199 21.09 17.58 18.77
N PRO A 200 21.50 16.55 18.00
CA PRO A 200 22.84 16.46 17.41
C PRO A 200 23.20 17.65 16.49
N ASP A 201 22.21 18.30 15.88
CA ASP A 201 22.39 19.50 15.05
C ASP A 201 22.61 20.80 15.86
N GLY A 202 22.52 20.73 17.19
CA GLY A 202 22.65 21.83 18.12
C GLY A 202 21.38 22.69 18.29
N THR A 203 20.22 22.19 17.83
CA THR A 203 18.91 22.76 18.20
C THR A 203 18.39 22.13 19.49
N LEU A 204 17.63 22.89 20.28
CA LEU A 204 17.01 22.40 21.50
C LEU A 204 15.62 21.83 21.18
N LEU A 205 15.38 20.55 21.45
CA LEU A 205 14.07 19.94 21.49
C LEU A 205 13.40 20.28 22.82
N ILE A 206 12.14 20.74 22.77
CA ILE A 206 11.33 21.04 23.95
C ILE A 206 9.99 20.33 23.84
N GLY A 207 9.57 19.66 24.92
CA GLY A 207 8.18 19.29 25.14
C GLY A 207 7.39 20.49 25.66
N VAL A 208 6.13 20.63 25.27
CA VAL A 208 5.26 21.72 25.75
C VAL A 208 3.98 21.13 26.34
N HIS A 209 3.81 21.34 27.65
CA HIS A 209 2.71 20.83 28.47
C HIS A 209 1.38 21.54 28.20
N GLY A 210 0.28 20.84 28.53
CA GLY A 210 -1.03 21.46 28.73
C GLY A 210 -1.98 21.41 27.53
N GLN A 211 -1.69 20.61 26.50
CA GLN A 211 -2.63 20.33 25.40
C GLN A 211 -3.19 18.91 25.53
N LYS A 212 -4.40 18.80 26.09
CA LYS A 212 -5.02 17.56 26.62
C LYS A 212 -5.30 16.38 25.66
N THR A 213 -4.67 16.37 24.48
CA THR A 213 -4.81 15.37 23.38
C THR A 213 -3.62 15.39 22.40
N LEU A 214 -2.52 16.09 22.70
CA LEU A 214 -1.44 16.37 21.74
C LEU A 214 -0.06 16.45 22.42
N LEU A 215 0.87 15.59 21.99
CA LEU A 215 2.31 15.81 22.25
C LEU A 215 2.83 16.95 21.38
N SER A 216 3.19 18.06 22.03
CA SER A 216 3.68 19.25 21.34
C SER A 216 5.20 19.38 21.46
N PHE A 217 5.92 18.95 20.43
CA PHE A 217 7.38 19.08 20.36
C PHE A 217 7.80 20.22 19.44
N LYS A 218 8.61 21.16 19.95
CA LYS A 218 9.19 22.25 19.15
C LYS A 218 10.72 22.11 19.13
N THR A 219 11.35 22.39 17.99
CA THR A 219 12.81 22.59 17.94
C THR A 219 13.11 24.08 17.95
N PHE A 220 14.08 24.48 18.77
CA PHE A 220 14.31 25.85 19.17
C PHE A 220 15.77 26.26 18.93
N ASN A 221 15.98 27.38 18.24
CA ASN A 221 17.32 27.85 17.92
C ASN A 221 17.88 28.73 19.04
N LEU A 222 18.84 28.20 19.78
CA LEU A 222 19.47 28.89 20.93
C LEU A 222 20.20 30.20 20.60
N LYS A 223 20.45 30.50 19.31
CA LYS A 223 21.10 31.76 18.88
C LYS A 223 20.10 32.85 18.51
N THR A 224 18.92 32.48 18.01
CA THR A 224 17.86 33.45 17.65
C THR A 224 16.74 33.54 18.68
N CYS A 225 16.62 32.55 19.59
CA CYS A 225 15.47 32.33 20.46
C CYS A 225 14.15 32.16 19.68
N GLU A 226 14.18 31.51 18.51
CA GLU A 226 13.01 31.27 17.65
C GLU A 226 12.75 29.77 17.45
N ILE A 227 11.49 29.41 17.25
CA ILE A 227 11.07 28.05 16.84
C ILE A 227 11.53 27.82 15.40
N VAL A 228 12.29 26.73 15.19
CA VAL A 228 12.72 26.25 13.86
C VAL A 228 11.62 25.39 13.23
N LYS A 229 11.05 24.46 14.02
CA LYS A 229 9.97 23.57 13.59
C LYS A 229 9.07 23.26 14.79
N GLY A 230 7.78 23.04 14.52
CA GLY A 230 6.86 22.46 15.49
C GLY A 230 6.21 21.21 14.92
N ILE A 231 6.01 20.23 15.79
CA ILE A 231 5.23 19.01 15.56
C ILE A 231 4.21 18.93 16.69
N ASP A 232 2.98 18.55 16.36
CA ASP A 232 1.91 18.28 17.30
C ASP A 232 1.37 16.89 16.96
N ILE A 233 1.59 15.91 17.83
CA ILE A 233 1.31 14.49 17.57
C ILE A 233 0.06 14.08 18.35
N PRO A 234 -1.02 13.63 17.70
CA PRO A 234 -2.21 13.10 18.38
C PRO A 234 -1.88 11.83 19.17
N THR A 235 -2.05 11.88 20.47
CA THR A 235 -1.77 10.79 21.40
C THR A 235 -2.40 11.07 22.77
N ASP A 236 -2.55 10.04 23.58
CA ASP A 236 -3.07 10.12 24.95
C ASP A 236 -1.96 10.43 25.98
N PHE A 237 -0.68 10.39 25.58
CA PHE A 237 0.49 10.66 26.41
C PHE A 237 0.90 12.15 26.36
N ASP A 238 0.07 13.05 26.89
CA ASP A 238 0.22 14.51 26.71
C ASP A 238 1.08 15.24 27.76
N ASP A 239 1.40 14.57 28.86
CA ASP A 239 2.23 15.05 29.97
C ASP A 239 3.62 14.41 29.91
N VAL A 240 4.72 15.14 29.62
CA VAL A 240 6.05 14.52 29.40
C VAL A 240 7.14 15.21 30.19
N GLU A 241 7.56 14.53 31.25
CA GLU A 241 8.57 14.98 32.22
C GLU A 241 10.00 14.80 31.68
N GLY A 242 10.25 13.73 30.92
CA GLY A 242 11.58 13.44 30.37
C GLY A 242 11.56 13.00 28.91
N ILE A 243 12.52 13.49 28.11
CA ILE A 243 12.76 13.03 26.74
C ILE A 243 14.25 12.91 26.47
N THR A 244 14.62 11.89 25.71
CA THR A 244 15.97 11.69 25.17
C THR A 244 15.90 11.02 23.80
N TRP A 245 17.02 10.90 23.11
CA TRP A 245 17.12 10.16 21.83
C TRP A 245 18.24 9.14 21.87
N LEU A 246 18.00 7.97 21.28
CA LEU A 246 19.04 7.01 20.96
C LEU A 246 19.35 7.05 19.46
N LYS A 247 20.64 7.04 19.12
CA LYS A 247 21.10 6.84 17.74
C LYS A 247 20.79 5.41 17.32
N ILE A 248 19.83 5.23 16.41
CA ILE A 248 19.63 3.96 15.74
C ILE A 248 20.84 3.80 14.81
N THR A 249 21.75 2.91 15.18
CA THR A 249 22.70 2.35 14.21
C THR A 249 21.96 1.18 13.54
N PRO A 250 21.64 1.25 12.23
CA PRO A 250 21.08 0.09 11.55
C PRO A 250 22.15 -0.99 11.54
N GLU A 251 21.97 -2.05 12.34
CA GLU A 251 22.92 -3.16 12.31
C GLU A 251 22.95 -3.78 10.90
N PRO A 252 24.13 -4.14 10.36
CA PRO A 252 24.23 -4.89 9.11
C PRO A 252 23.73 -6.34 9.30
N GLY A 253 22.41 -6.48 9.40
CA GLY A 253 21.73 -7.75 9.61
C GLY A 253 21.43 -8.45 8.28
N ILE A 254 22.05 -9.62 8.06
CA ILE A 254 21.52 -10.58 7.08
C ILE A 254 20.23 -11.14 7.66
N SER A 255 19.07 -10.75 7.13
CA SER A 255 17.81 -11.43 7.45
C SER A 255 17.53 -12.53 6.42
N LEU A 256 17.75 -13.79 6.83
CA LEU A 256 17.19 -14.94 6.11
C LEU A 256 15.79 -15.20 6.66
N ALA A 257 14.76 -14.86 5.86
CA ALA A 257 13.36 -15.05 6.22
C ALA A 257 12.74 -16.12 5.31
N GLN A 258 12.75 -17.37 5.77
CA GLN A 258 11.87 -18.40 5.24
C GLN A 258 10.42 -18.07 5.62
N ALA A 259 9.50 -18.13 4.66
CA ALA A 259 8.06 -18.05 4.95
C ALA A 259 7.69 -19.10 6.02
N PRO A 260 6.71 -18.83 6.92
CA PRO A 260 6.57 -19.52 8.21
C PRO A 260 6.22 -21.01 8.06
N GLN A 261 7.24 -21.83 7.86
CA GLN A 261 7.18 -23.27 7.70
C GLN A 261 8.29 -23.88 8.54
N THR A 262 7.96 -24.28 9.77
CA THR A 262 8.87 -25.07 10.62
C THR A 262 9.01 -26.52 10.12
N ALA A 263 8.05 -27.01 9.33
CA ALA A 263 8.06 -28.35 8.74
C ALA A 263 7.40 -28.47 7.36
N LEU A 264 7.92 -29.43 6.58
CA LEU A 264 7.46 -29.89 5.26
C LEU A 264 7.23 -31.42 5.31
N THR A 265 6.27 -31.96 4.56
CA THR A 265 6.03 -33.41 4.50
C THR A 265 5.86 -33.87 3.05
N ILE A 266 6.76 -34.73 2.57
CA ILE A 266 6.89 -35.11 1.15
C ILE A 266 6.68 -36.62 0.99
N LYS A 267 6.04 -37.04 -0.11
CA LYS A 267 5.99 -38.46 -0.49
C LYS A 267 7.35 -38.96 -0.96
N GLU A 268 7.73 -40.17 -0.55
CA GLU A 268 8.86 -40.89 -1.16
C GLU A 268 8.68 -41.07 -2.68
N GLY A 269 9.66 -40.62 -3.46
CA GLY A 269 9.64 -40.52 -4.91
C GLY A 269 8.84 -39.33 -5.46
N SER A 270 8.62 -38.26 -4.70
CA SER A 270 7.90 -37.06 -5.17
C SER A 270 8.60 -35.77 -4.75
N THR A 271 8.27 -34.68 -5.46
CA THR A 271 8.89 -33.37 -5.32
C THR A 271 7.87 -32.34 -4.82
N ASP A 272 8.29 -31.47 -3.92
CA ASP A 272 7.57 -30.29 -3.42
C ASP A 272 8.47 -29.04 -3.55
N TYR A 273 7.91 -27.84 -3.34
CA TYR A 273 8.58 -26.57 -3.59
C TYR A 273 8.75 -25.74 -2.31
N LEU A 274 9.89 -25.07 -2.19
CA LEU A 274 10.21 -24.10 -1.13
C LEU A 274 10.61 -22.76 -1.73
N SER A 275 10.28 -21.67 -1.05
CA SER A 275 10.73 -20.32 -1.40
C SER A 275 11.35 -19.66 -0.16
N PHE A 276 12.55 -19.10 -0.31
CA PHE A 276 13.20 -18.27 0.71
C PHE A 276 13.20 -16.81 0.26
N ASN A 277 12.95 -15.87 1.17
CA ASN A 277 13.24 -14.46 0.92
C ASN A 277 14.52 -14.06 1.69
N ILE A 278 15.48 -13.52 0.97
CA ILE A 278 16.75 -13.04 1.50
C ILE A 278 16.80 -11.54 1.22
N SER A 279 16.90 -10.76 2.30
CA SER A 279 17.05 -9.32 2.23
C SER A 279 18.43 -8.92 2.74
N LEU A 280 19.06 -8.00 2.02
CA LEU A 280 20.27 -7.30 2.44
C LEU A 280 19.96 -5.81 2.53
N LEU A 281 20.44 -5.17 3.59
CA LEU A 281 20.53 -3.73 3.70
C LEU A 281 22.02 -3.36 3.76
N LYS A 282 22.38 -2.27 3.07
CA LYS A 282 23.71 -1.68 3.15
C LYS A 282 23.62 -0.18 2.92
N GLU A 283 24.27 0.60 3.78
CA GLU A 283 24.17 2.07 3.81
C GLU A 283 24.78 2.77 2.57
N ASP A 284 25.75 2.14 1.90
CA ASP A 284 26.56 2.76 0.84
C ASP A 284 26.16 2.39 -0.61
N GLY A 285 25.03 1.69 -0.80
CA GLY A 285 24.47 1.38 -2.12
C GLY A 285 25.27 0.38 -2.98
N ILE A 286 26.29 -0.29 -2.42
CA ILE A 286 27.06 -1.33 -3.12
C ILE A 286 26.53 -2.72 -2.73
N PRO A 287 26.16 -3.61 -3.67
CA PRO A 287 25.69 -4.95 -3.34
C PRO A 287 26.78 -5.81 -2.69
N TYR A 288 26.45 -6.48 -1.57
CA TYR A 288 27.25 -7.60 -1.06
C TYR A 288 27.12 -8.82 -1.99
N GLN A 289 28.18 -9.62 -2.10
CA GLN A 289 28.10 -10.96 -2.68
C GLN A 289 27.54 -11.94 -1.64
N LEU A 290 26.53 -12.71 -2.02
CA LEU A 290 25.94 -13.73 -1.17
C LEU A 290 26.40 -15.14 -1.58
N ALA A 291 26.93 -15.89 -0.62
CA ALA A 291 27.03 -17.34 -0.69
C ALA A 291 25.80 -17.96 -0.02
N PHE A 292 25.20 -18.96 -0.68
CA PHE A 292 24.14 -19.78 -0.10
C PHE A 292 24.64 -21.22 0.01
N SER A 293 24.34 -21.87 1.13
CA SER A 293 24.70 -23.26 1.38
C SER A 293 23.58 -23.97 2.14
N GLN A 294 23.51 -25.29 1.98
CA GLN A 294 22.55 -26.13 2.68
C GLN A 294 23.21 -27.37 3.26
N THR A 295 22.73 -27.80 4.42
CA THR A 295 23.10 -29.08 5.03
C THR A 295 21.84 -29.87 5.41
N ILE A 296 21.92 -31.19 5.28
CA ILE A 296 20.81 -32.11 5.56
C ILE A 296 21.23 -33.00 6.72
N THR A 297 20.43 -33.06 7.78
CA THR A 297 20.69 -33.91 8.95
C THR A 297 19.51 -34.85 9.21
N PRO A 298 19.68 -36.19 9.23
CA PRO A 298 20.91 -36.93 8.95
C PRO A 298 21.27 -36.92 7.45
N ASP A 299 22.57 -36.85 7.17
CA ASP A 299 23.13 -36.87 5.81
C ASP A 299 23.16 -38.31 5.26
N VAL A 300 22.03 -38.78 4.74
CA VAL A 300 21.80 -40.19 4.33
C VAL A 300 21.01 -40.33 3.02
N ASP A 301 21.22 -39.42 2.06
CA ASP A 301 20.59 -39.40 0.72
C ASP A 301 19.03 -39.49 0.74
N GLY A 302 18.41 -39.05 1.84
CA GLY A 302 16.97 -39.24 2.06
C GLY A 302 16.07 -38.17 1.43
N ILE A 303 16.63 -37.00 1.15
CA ILE A 303 16.03 -35.93 0.34
C ILE A 303 17.06 -35.44 -0.67
N ALA A 304 16.60 -35.06 -1.86
CA ALA A 304 17.41 -34.39 -2.88
C ALA A 304 16.85 -32.99 -3.16
N ILE A 305 17.72 -32.02 -3.40
CA ILE A 305 17.34 -30.61 -3.61
C ILE A 305 17.86 -30.17 -4.97
N VAL A 306 17.01 -29.49 -5.74
CA VAL A 306 17.34 -28.91 -7.04
C VAL A 306 16.83 -27.47 -7.08
N TYR A 307 17.70 -26.52 -7.43
CA TYR A 307 17.32 -25.11 -7.60
C TYR A 307 16.56 -24.93 -8.92
N ASP A 308 15.44 -24.19 -8.92
CA ASP A 308 14.63 -23.88 -10.12
C ASP A 308 14.40 -22.35 -10.28
N GLY A 309 15.01 -21.52 -9.41
CA GLY A 309 14.88 -20.05 -9.40
C GLY A 309 16.06 -19.28 -10.02
N TRP A 310 15.87 -17.97 -10.22
CA TRP A 310 16.83 -17.04 -10.83
C TRP A 310 17.99 -16.65 -9.88
N TRP A 311 18.86 -17.59 -9.53
CA TRP A 311 20.12 -17.25 -8.86
C TRP A 311 21.13 -16.64 -9.85
N LYS A 312 21.52 -15.38 -9.60
CA LYS A 312 22.73 -14.77 -10.14
C LYS A 312 23.63 -14.36 -8.97
N PRO A 313 24.95 -14.67 -9.01
CA PRO A 313 25.90 -14.09 -8.06
C PRO A 313 25.82 -12.55 -8.07
N GLY A 314 25.67 -11.94 -6.90
CA GLY A 314 25.62 -10.48 -6.72
C GLY A 314 24.24 -9.80 -6.80
N ALA A 315 23.14 -10.51 -6.50
CA ALA A 315 21.80 -9.92 -6.40
C ALA A 315 21.52 -9.25 -5.04
N MET A 316 20.80 -8.12 -5.03
CA MET A 316 20.52 -7.30 -3.83
C MET A 316 19.39 -7.84 -2.92
N SER A 317 18.49 -8.64 -3.49
CA SER A 317 17.50 -9.44 -2.76
C SER A 317 17.27 -10.72 -3.57
N ILE A 318 16.97 -11.83 -2.89
CA ILE A 318 16.81 -13.13 -3.54
C ILE A 318 15.50 -13.76 -3.04
N THR A 319 14.58 -14.02 -3.96
CA THR A 319 13.58 -15.09 -3.78
C THR A 319 14.16 -16.37 -4.39
N LEU A 320 14.49 -17.35 -3.55
CA LEU A 320 15.09 -18.61 -3.99
C LEU A 320 14.04 -19.71 -4.01
N ASP A 321 13.63 -20.14 -5.21
CA ASP A 321 12.74 -21.28 -5.40
C ASP A 321 13.53 -22.59 -5.55
N GLU A 322 13.24 -23.54 -4.66
CA GLU A 322 13.87 -24.85 -4.56
C GLU A 322 12.86 -25.98 -4.71
N ARG A 323 13.33 -27.10 -5.28
CA ARG A 323 12.59 -28.35 -5.42
C ARG A 323 13.17 -29.41 -4.52
N VAL A 324 12.46 -29.72 -3.44
CA VAL A 324 12.83 -30.78 -2.50
C VAL A 324 12.12 -32.07 -2.90
N THR A 325 12.88 -33.10 -3.22
CA THR A 325 12.39 -34.43 -3.58
C THR A 325 12.64 -35.39 -2.44
N GLY A 326 11.58 -36.01 -1.92
CA GLY A 326 11.71 -37.09 -0.94
C GLY A 326 12.23 -38.35 -1.61
N LEU A 327 13.39 -38.86 -1.22
CA LEU A 327 14.00 -40.06 -1.80
C LEU A 327 13.80 -41.31 -0.93
N LYS A 328 13.74 -41.15 0.39
CA LYS A 328 13.58 -42.25 1.35
C LYS A 328 12.83 -41.77 2.58
N SER A 329 11.88 -42.54 3.08
CA SER A 329 11.13 -42.21 4.28
C SER A 329 12.01 -41.99 5.51
N GLY A 330 11.74 -40.92 6.25
CA GLY A 330 12.54 -40.45 7.38
C GLY A 330 12.23 -39.00 7.74
N THR A 331 12.82 -38.51 8.82
CA THR A 331 12.77 -37.10 9.20
C THR A 331 14.16 -36.50 9.02
N TYR A 332 14.22 -35.39 8.30
CA TYR A 332 15.43 -34.67 7.95
C TYR A 332 15.30 -33.22 8.40
N THR A 333 16.41 -32.60 8.79
CA THR A 333 16.51 -31.16 9.03
C THR A 333 17.33 -30.56 7.91
N LEU A 334 16.70 -29.74 7.08
CA LEU A 334 17.35 -28.93 6.06
C LEU A 334 17.74 -27.60 6.70
N THR A 335 19.04 -27.36 6.87
CA THR A 335 19.57 -26.08 7.35
C THR A 335 20.06 -25.28 6.16
N SER A 336 19.36 -24.19 5.83
CA SER A 336 19.79 -23.23 4.82
C SER A 336 20.59 -22.11 5.49
N THR A 337 21.72 -21.74 4.90
CA THR A 337 22.63 -20.72 5.42
C THR A 337 23.02 -19.75 4.32
N VAL A 338 22.68 -18.48 4.51
CA VAL A 338 23.19 -17.35 3.71
C VAL A 338 24.44 -16.81 4.40
N THR A 339 25.45 -16.43 3.63
CA THR A 339 26.68 -15.80 4.13
C THR A 339 27.05 -14.63 3.22
N ILE A 340 27.31 -13.44 3.78
CA ILE A 340 27.96 -12.36 3.03
C ILE A 340 29.41 -12.79 2.78
N VAL A 341 29.83 -12.84 1.51
CA VAL A 341 31.17 -13.33 1.12
C VAL A 341 32.27 -12.38 1.59
N GLU A 342 31.98 -11.08 1.65
CA GLU A 342 32.95 -10.04 2.03
C GLU A 342 33.21 -9.96 3.54
N THR A 343 32.18 -10.14 4.39
CA THR A 343 32.27 -10.01 5.86
C THR A 343 32.36 -11.37 6.56
N GLY A 344 31.85 -12.44 5.94
CA GLY A 344 31.74 -13.77 6.55
C GLY A 344 30.57 -13.91 7.53
N GLU A 345 29.76 -12.88 7.73
CA GLU A 345 28.54 -12.95 8.53
C GLU A 345 27.54 -13.90 7.88
N SER A 346 26.77 -14.62 8.68
CA SER A 346 25.81 -15.59 8.18
C SER A 346 24.51 -15.66 8.96
N ALA A 347 23.41 -15.89 8.25
CA ALA A 347 22.10 -16.19 8.82
C ALA A 347 21.67 -17.59 8.37
N SER A 348 21.18 -18.39 9.31
CA SER A 348 20.77 -19.78 9.06
C SER A 348 19.35 -20.03 9.51
N GLN A 349 18.61 -20.87 8.77
CA GLN A 349 17.27 -21.30 9.13
C GLN A 349 17.07 -22.78 8.86
N THR A 350 16.37 -23.46 9.79
CA THR A 350 16.16 -24.91 9.78
C THR A 350 14.71 -25.26 9.44
N LEU A 351 14.52 -26.15 8.47
CA LEU A 351 13.24 -26.75 8.10
C LEU A 351 13.23 -28.24 8.39
N LEU A 352 12.20 -28.73 9.09
CA LEU A 352 11.99 -30.16 9.29
C LEU A 352 11.30 -30.79 8.07
N VAL A 353 12.02 -31.50 7.22
CA VAL A 353 11.48 -32.24 6.07
C VAL A 353 11.20 -33.69 6.46
N LYS A 354 9.93 -34.06 6.55
CA LYS A 354 9.50 -35.45 6.79
C LYS A 354 9.15 -36.14 5.47
N VAL A 355 9.99 -37.07 5.02
CA VAL A 355 9.62 -37.95 3.91
C VAL A 355 8.79 -39.11 4.45
N VAL A 356 7.63 -39.33 3.88
CA VAL A 356 6.66 -40.35 4.31
C VAL A 356 6.45 -41.39 3.22
N THR A 357 6.24 -42.65 3.61
CA THR A 357 6.05 -43.74 2.63
C THR A 357 4.73 -43.57 1.87
N PRO A 358 4.55 -44.25 0.72
CA PRO A 358 3.25 -44.30 0.05
C PRO A 358 2.11 -44.83 0.95
N GLU A 359 2.38 -45.77 1.88
CA GLU A 359 1.37 -46.20 2.86
C GLU A 359 1.00 -45.09 3.85
N GLU A 360 1.96 -44.25 4.25
CA GLU A 360 1.70 -43.14 5.17
C GLU A 360 0.84 -42.03 4.54
N LEU A 361 0.88 -41.84 3.22
CA LEU A 361 -0.06 -40.96 2.48
C LEU A 361 -1.42 -41.61 2.17
N ASN A 362 -1.50 -42.93 2.31
CA ASN A 362 -2.77 -43.66 2.27
C ASN A 362 -3.45 -43.69 3.64
N LYS A 363 -2.77 -43.28 4.73
CA LYS A 363 -3.41 -43.08 6.03
C LYS A 363 -4.55 -42.08 5.88
N LEU A 364 -5.71 -42.46 6.43
CA LEU A 364 -6.83 -41.57 6.58
C LEU A 364 -6.52 -40.53 7.65
N VAL A 365 -6.71 -39.25 7.32
CA VAL A 365 -6.78 -38.14 8.27
C VAL A 365 -8.21 -37.61 8.25
N LEU A 366 -8.79 -37.38 9.42
CA LEU A 366 -10.12 -36.79 9.57
C LEU A 366 -9.98 -35.34 10.03
N MET A 367 -10.79 -34.44 9.50
CA MET A 367 -10.87 -33.04 9.96
C MET A 367 -11.87 -32.89 11.11
N PRO A 368 -11.72 -31.87 11.98
CA PRO A 368 -12.70 -31.54 13.01
C PRO A 368 -14.12 -31.44 12.43
N PRO A 369 -15.16 -31.89 13.16
CA PRO A 369 -16.52 -31.67 12.74
C PRO A 369 -16.91 -30.20 12.87
N THR A 370 -17.72 -29.75 11.94
CA THR A 370 -18.33 -28.41 11.95
C THR A 370 -19.84 -28.53 12.10
N SER A 371 -20.50 -27.43 12.47
CA SER A 371 -21.93 -27.44 12.82
C SER A 371 -22.68 -26.23 12.28
N TYR A 372 -23.92 -26.45 11.81
CA TYR A 372 -24.87 -25.40 11.45
C TYR A 372 -26.25 -25.64 12.09
N PRO A 373 -26.84 -24.68 12.83
CA PRO A 373 -26.27 -23.38 13.23
C PRO A 373 -24.99 -23.54 14.07
N GLY A 374 -24.09 -22.55 14.01
CA GLY A 374 -22.81 -22.57 14.73
C GLY A 374 -22.95 -22.46 16.26
N GLY A 375 -24.16 -22.20 16.75
CA GLY A 375 -24.53 -22.29 18.15
C GLY A 375 -26.01 -22.63 18.33
N ILE A 376 -26.39 -23.05 19.54
CA ILE A 376 -27.78 -23.31 19.91
C ILE A 376 -28.14 -22.59 21.21
N LYS A 377 -29.43 -22.29 21.37
CA LYS A 377 -29.94 -21.63 22.57
C LYS A 377 -30.07 -22.62 23.74
N ILE A 378 -29.67 -22.20 24.93
CA ILE A 378 -29.79 -22.99 26.17
C ILE A 378 -31.23 -23.49 26.36
N GLY A 379 -31.38 -24.77 26.71
CA GLY A 379 -32.66 -25.43 26.96
C GLY A 379 -33.53 -25.70 25.72
N VAL A 380 -33.11 -25.28 24.52
CA VAL A 380 -33.87 -25.46 23.28
C VAL A 380 -33.32 -26.64 22.48
N PRO A 381 -34.14 -27.65 22.14
CA PRO A 381 -33.76 -28.67 21.16
C PRO A 381 -33.69 -28.07 19.76
N THR A 382 -32.51 -28.14 19.15
CA THR A 382 -32.22 -27.57 17.83
C THR A 382 -31.71 -28.66 16.90
N GLN A 383 -32.20 -28.70 15.65
CA GLN A 383 -31.58 -29.52 14.60
C GLN A 383 -30.27 -28.85 14.17
N VAL A 384 -29.17 -29.56 14.33
CA VAL A 384 -27.83 -29.14 13.95
C VAL A 384 -27.32 -30.09 12.87
N ILE A 385 -27.01 -29.54 11.70
CA ILE A 385 -26.27 -30.26 10.66
C ILE A 385 -24.82 -30.29 11.12
N PHE A 386 -24.24 -31.48 11.26
CA PHE A 386 -22.81 -31.63 11.42
C PHE A 386 -22.19 -32.08 10.11
N ALA A 387 -21.06 -31.49 9.75
CA ALA A 387 -20.24 -31.90 8.62
C ALA A 387 -18.83 -32.30 9.10
N GLY A 388 -18.14 -33.14 8.35
CA GLY A 388 -16.75 -33.49 8.58
C GLY A 388 -16.12 -34.13 7.35
N SER A 389 -14.90 -33.74 7.04
CA SER A 389 -14.20 -34.15 5.82
C SER A 389 -12.97 -35.02 6.12
N CYS A 390 -12.42 -35.65 5.09
CA CYS A 390 -11.26 -36.53 5.25
C CYS A 390 -10.25 -36.45 4.11
N ARG A 391 -8.97 -36.70 4.44
CA ARG A 391 -7.86 -36.74 3.49
C ARG A 391 -7.26 -38.15 3.46
N THR A 392 -7.31 -38.79 2.29
CA THR A 392 -6.59 -40.03 1.97
C THR A 392 -6.44 -40.17 0.45
N ARG A 393 -5.41 -40.88 -0.02
CA ARG A 393 -5.32 -41.41 -1.39
C ARG A 393 -5.84 -42.85 -1.52
N GLY A 394 -6.20 -43.48 -0.41
CA GLY A 394 -6.85 -44.80 -0.34
C GLY A 394 -8.37 -44.73 -0.52
N LYS A 395 -9.04 -45.85 -0.24
CA LYS A 395 -10.51 -45.92 -0.30
C LYS A 395 -11.14 -45.10 0.82
N LEU A 396 -12.05 -44.19 0.47
CA LEU A 396 -12.79 -43.38 1.43
C LEU A 396 -13.61 -44.25 2.41
N PRO A 397 -13.78 -43.84 3.68
CA PRO A 397 -14.73 -44.45 4.60
C PRO A 397 -16.15 -44.49 4.00
N PRO A 398 -16.96 -45.53 4.28
CA PRO A 398 -18.36 -45.53 3.87
C PRO A 398 -19.19 -44.48 4.65
N VAL A 399 -18.79 -44.19 5.89
CA VAL A 399 -19.36 -43.19 6.79
C VAL A 399 -18.26 -42.65 7.71
N LEU A 400 -18.46 -41.46 8.27
CA LEU A 400 -17.81 -41.05 9.52
C LEU A 400 -18.80 -41.20 10.68
N THR A 401 -18.31 -41.21 11.91
CA THR A 401 -19.13 -41.25 13.13
C THR A 401 -18.93 -39.96 13.90
N LEU A 402 -20.01 -39.27 14.28
CA LEU A 402 -19.97 -38.10 15.12
C LEU A 402 -19.96 -38.50 16.61
N GLU A 403 -19.00 -37.98 17.36
CA GLU A 403 -18.82 -38.24 18.79
C GLU A 403 -18.81 -36.93 19.59
N GLU A 404 -19.57 -36.85 20.67
CA GLU A 404 -19.44 -35.81 21.70
C GLU A 404 -18.33 -36.22 22.67
N VAL A 405 -17.45 -35.29 23.01
CA VAL A 405 -16.24 -35.53 23.82
C VAL A 405 -16.02 -34.45 24.88
N THR A 406 -15.15 -34.69 25.84
CA THR A 406 -14.58 -33.63 26.71
C THR A 406 -13.53 -32.82 25.93
N GLU A 407 -13.07 -31.69 26.47
CA GLU A 407 -11.94 -30.93 25.92
C GLU A 407 -10.66 -31.78 25.81
N ASP A 408 -10.40 -32.65 26.80
CA ASP A 408 -9.32 -33.68 26.75
C ASP A 408 -9.58 -34.83 25.73
N GLY A 409 -10.65 -34.76 24.94
CA GLY A 409 -10.99 -35.77 23.92
C GLY A 409 -11.55 -37.09 24.47
N ILE A 410 -11.98 -37.15 25.74
CA ILE A 410 -12.60 -38.35 26.32
C ILE A 410 -14.02 -38.50 25.75
N LEU A 411 -14.39 -39.70 25.30
CA LEU A 411 -15.71 -39.97 24.71
C LEU A 411 -16.84 -39.81 25.73
N ILE A 412 -17.79 -38.91 25.45
CA ILE A 412 -19.03 -38.74 26.21
C ILE A 412 -20.15 -39.56 25.56
N ALA A 413 -20.39 -39.37 24.26
CA ALA A 413 -21.46 -40.05 23.53
C ALA A 413 -21.15 -40.21 22.03
N THR A 414 -21.74 -41.22 21.39
CA THR A 414 -21.76 -41.35 19.92
C THR A 414 -23.12 -40.92 19.41
N LEU A 415 -23.18 -39.90 18.56
CA LEU A 415 -24.44 -39.32 18.07
C LEU A 415 -24.99 -40.07 16.85
N GLY A 416 -24.12 -40.49 15.93
CA GLY A 416 -24.50 -41.31 14.77
C GLY A 416 -23.55 -41.15 13.58
N GLU A 417 -24.03 -41.48 12.38
CA GLU A 417 -23.23 -41.50 11.15
C GLU A 417 -23.35 -40.20 10.36
N LEU A 418 -22.22 -39.73 9.82
CA LEU A 418 -22.14 -38.72 8.77
C LEU A 418 -21.92 -39.45 7.42
N ARG A 419 -22.54 -38.95 6.35
CA ARG A 419 -22.59 -39.61 5.03
C ARG A 419 -22.12 -38.69 3.91
N ASN A 420 -21.38 -39.29 2.98
CA ASN A 420 -20.81 -38.71 1.76
C ASN A 420 -21.60 -39.25 0.56
N ASP A 421 -22.86 -38.83 0.48
CA ASP A 421 -23.89 -39.35 -0.43
C ASP A 421 -24.81 -38.27 -1.05
N GLY A 422 -24.46 -36.99 -0.90
CA GLY A 422 -25.21 -35.85 -1.43
C GLY A 422 -26.50 -35.56 -0.66
N THR A 423 -26.55 -35.89 0.62
CA THR A 423 -27.73 -35.67 1.49
C THR A 423 -27.35 -35.06 2.84
N ASN A 424 -28.35 -34.52 3.57
CA ASN A 424 -28.23 -34.03 4.95
C ASN A 424 -27.23 -32.88 5.22
N GLY A 425 -26.77 -32.17 4.17
CA GLY A 425 -25.82 -31.05 4.27
C GLY A 425 -24.62 -31.21 3.32
N ASP A 426 -24.33 -32.43 2.92
CA ASP A 426 -23.42 -32.77 1.82
C ASP A 426 -24.12 -32.46 0.49
N MET A 427 -23.44 -31.69 -0.37
CA MET A 427 -23.95 -31.25 -1.66
C MET A 427 -23.45 -32.12 -2.83
N ILE A 428 -22.36 -32.88 -2.67
CA ILE A 428 -21.69 -33.60 -3.77
C ILE A 428 -21.21 -34.98 -3.30
N ALA A 429 -22.02 -36.00 -3.58
CA ALA A 429 -21.70 -37.39 -3.29
C ALA A 429 -20.33 -37.81 -3.84
N GLY A 430 -19.42 -38.18 -2.95
CA GLY A 430 -18.07 -38.68 -3.23
C GLY A 430 -16.94 -37.67 -3.07
N ASP A 431 -17.22 -36.40 -2.74
CA ASP A 431 -16.23 -35.30 -2.73
C ASP A 431 -15.23 -35.33 -1.54
N ARG A 432 -15.50 -36.19 -0.56
CA ARG A 432 -14.78 -36.49 0.71
C ARG A 432 -15.36 -35.82 1.95
N THR A 433 -16.46 -35.10 1.81
CA THR A 433 -17.21 -34.50 2.90
C THR A 433 -18.40 -35.38 3.29
N TYR A 434 -18.65 -35.45 4.59
CA TYR A 434 -19.67 -36.29 5.18
C TYR A 434 -20.55 -35.43 6.07
N SER A 435 -21.87 -35.57 5.98
CA SER A 435 -22.80 -34.79 6.81
C SER A 435 -23.90 -35.62 7.45
N GLY A 436 -24.55 -35.06 8.47
CA GLY A 436 -25.72 -35.64 9.12
C GLY A 436 -26.40 -34.65 10.05
N THR A 437 -27.72 -34.72 10.15
CA THR A 437 -28.51 -33.81 10.99
C THR A 437 -28.86 -34.48 12.32
N PHE A 438 -28.55 -33.81 13.43
CA PHE A 438 -28.76 -34.31 14.79
C PHE A 438 -29.50 -33.29 15.64
N THR A 439 -30.41 -33.74 16.50
CA THR A 439 -31.06 -32.87 17.48
C THR A 439 -30.15 -32.72 18.70
N VAL A 440 -29.64 -31.50 18.93
CA VAL A 440 -28.77 -31.18 20.06
C VAL A 440 -29.55 -30.37 21.10
N THR A 441 -29.21 -30.53 22.38
CA THR A 441 -29.73 -29.73 23.49
C THR A 441 -28.66 -29.64 24.58
N SER A 442 -28.59 -28.51 25.27
CA SER A 442 -27.78 -28.33 26.47
C SER A 442 -28.52 -27.44 27.48
N THR A 443 -28.34 -27.73 28.77
CA THR A 443 -28.86 -26.91 29.89
C THR A 443 -27.76 -26.11 30.58
N VAL A 444 -26.56 -26.06 30.00
CA VAL A 444 -25.37 -25.37 30.52
C VAL A 444 -24.76 -24.56 29.38
N GLU A 445 -24.41 -23.30 29.64
CA GLU A 445 -23.74 -22.40 28.69
C GLU A 445 -22.25 -22.77 28.55
N GLY A 446 -21.63 -22.37 27.44
CA GLY A 446 -20.24 -22.69 27.12
C GLY A 446 -20.12 -23.39 25.76
N LYS A 447 -19.11 -24.24 25.58
CA LYS A 447 -18.84 -24.94 24.31
C LYS A 447 -19.11 -26.44 24.49
N LYS A 448 -19.90 -27.06 23.61
CA LYS A 448 -19.95 -28.53 23.49
C LYS A 448 -18.92 -28.98 22.48
N ILE A 449 -18.13 -29.99 22.83
CA ILE A 449 -16.99 -30.45 22.03
C ILE A 449 -17.36 -31.73 21.28
N TYR A 450 -17.02 -31.78 20.00
CA TYR A 450 -17.31 -32.89 19.09
C TYR A 450 -16.07 -33.31 18.31
N ARG A 451 -16.01 -34.58 17.89
CA ARG A 451 -15.05 -35.06 16.88
C ARG A 451 -15.70 -36.01 15.89
N THR A 452 -15.04 -36.25 14.76
CA THR A 452 -15.36 -37.34 13.83
C THR A 452 -14.45 -38.55 14.08
N ALA A 453 -14.98 -39.75 13.85
CA ALA A 453 -14.25 -41.00 13.93
C ALA A 453 -14.54 -41.89 12.71
N ALA A 454 -13.61 -42.76 12.33
CA ALA A 454 -13.83 -43.75 11.27
C ALA A 454 -13.02 -45.02 11.53
N LEU A 455 -13.55 -46.16 11.05
CA LEU A 455 -12.77 -47.39 10.93
C LEU A 455 -12.19 -47.50 9.52
N HIS A 456 -10.87 -47.41 9.40
CA HIS A 456 -10.16 -47.46 8.12
C HIS A 456 -9.09 -48.55 8.17
N ASN A 457 -9.16 -49.51 7.25
CA ASN A 457 -8.28 -50.69 7.20
C ASN A 457 -8.16 -51.44 8.54
N GLY A 458 -9.23 -51.47 9.34
CA GLY A 458 -9.27 -52.11 10.66
C GLY A 458 -8.68 -51.28 11.81
N GLN A 459 -8.17 -50.07 11.55
CA GLN A 459 -7.72 -49.13 12.56
C GLN A 459 -8.77 -48.02 12.77
N ARG A 460 -8.96 -47.60 14.02
CA ARG A 460 -9.82 -46.46 14.36
C ARG A 460 -9.01 -45.17 14.23
N VAL A 461 -9.49 -44.28 13.38
CA VAL A 461 -8.97 -42.91 13.21
C VAL A 461 -9.98 -41.95 13.84
N VAL A 462 -9.47 -40.88 14.44
CA VAL A 462 -10.26 -39.74 14.93
C VAL A 462 -9.69 -38.44 14.37
N SER A 463 -10.52 -37.41 14.29
CA SER A 463 -10.09 -36.03 14.10
C SER A 463 -9.75 -35.35 15.41
N ASP A 464 -9.11 -34.18 15.28
CA ASP A 464 -9.10 -33.14 16.31
C ASP A 464 -10.52 -32.62 16.58
N ILE A 465 -10.67 -31.82 17.63
CA ILE A 465 -11.98 -31.41 18.15
C ILE A 465 -12.54 -30.14 17.47
N GLY A 466 -13.86 -30.13 17.27
CA GLY A 466 -14.66 -28.95 16.90
C GLY A 466 -15.63 -28.58 18.02
N SER A 467 -16.09 -27.33 18.04
CA SER A 467 -17.01 -26.83 19.08
C SER A 467 -18.34 -26.32 18.52
N LEU A 468 -19.40 -26.52 19.30
CA LEU A 468 -20.73 -25.92 19.13
C LEU A 468 -20.99 -24.99 20.30
N LEU A 469 -21.31 -23.71 20.04
CA LEU A 469 -21.61 -22.75 21.09
C LEU A 469 -22.97 -23.01 21.74
N ILE A 470 -23.03 -22.97 23.07
CA ILE A 470 -24.28 -22.93 23.84
C ILE A 470 -24.36 -21.58 24.57
N THR A 471 -25.41 -20.81 24.31
CA THR A 471 -25.66 -19.52 24.99
C THR A 471 -27.15 -19.29 25.23
N ARG A 472 -27.50 -18.47 26.23
CA ARG A 472 -28.86 -17.94 26.41
C ARG A 472 -29.24 -16.88 25.37
N PHE A 473 -28.26 -16.19 24.81
CA PHE A 473 -28.49 -15.11 23.85
C PHE A 473 -29.14 -15.67 22.57
N PRO A 474 -29.93 -14.87 21.84
CA PRO A 474 -30.41 -15.27 20.52
C PRO A 474 -29.22 -15.63 19.61
N ILE A 475 -29.33 -16.71 18.84
CA ILE A 475 -28.38 -17.01 17.76
C ILE A 475 -28.84 -16.25 16.52
N ILE A 476 -27.93 -15.50 15.89
CA ILE A 476 -28.20 -14.80 14.63
C ILE A 476 -27.17 -15.20 13.57
N ASP A 477 -27.64 -15.82 12.49
CA ASP A 477 -26.81 -16.21 11.33
C ASP A 477 -26.74 -15.09 10.27
N SER A 478 -27.36 -13.93 10.52
CA SER A 478 -27.27 -12.72 9.69
C SER A 478 -27.65 -11.48 10.49
N VAL A 479 -27.09 -10.32 10.13
CA VAL A 479 -27.37 -9.02 10.78
C VAL A 479 -28.67 -8.42 10.23
N PRO A 480 -29.74 -8.24 11.04
CA PRO A 480 -30.96 -7.59 10.57
C PRO A 480 -30.75 -6.07 10.46
N LEU A 481 -30.60 -5.56 9.24
CA LEU A 481 -30.37 -4.14 8.94
C LEU A 481 -31.70 -3.37 8.80
N ASN A 482 -31.77 -2.16 9.36
CA ASN A 482 -32.84 -1.20 9.08
C ASN A 482 -32.26 -0.03 8.28
N LEU A 483 -32.66 0.11 7.02
CA LEU A 483 -32.08 1.09 6.10
C LEU A 483 -32.37 2.56 6.46
N ASN A 484 -33.26 2.83 7.42
CA ASN A 484 -33.52 4.19 7.91
C ASN A 484 -32.57 4.62 9.03
N ASN A 485 -31.78 3.69 9.60
CA ASN A 485 -30.91 3.94 10.75
C ASN A 485 -29.44 4.15 10.33
N TRP A 486 -29.20 4.46 9.05
CA TRP A 486 -27.86 4.84 8.57
C TRP A 486 -27.63 6.33 8.78
N THR A 487 -26.48 6.68 9.36
CA THR A 487 -26.08 8.07 9.63
C THR A 487 -24.64 8.28 9.14
N SER A 488 -24.35 9.44 8.55
CA SER A 488 -23.04 9.71 7.92
C SER A 488 -22.14 10.54 8.83
N ASP A 489 -20.87 10.16 8.91
CA ASP A 489 -19.84 10.91 9.64
C ASP A 489 -19.55 12.23 8.90
N PRO A 490 -19.78 13.40 9.51
CA PRO A 490 -19.53 14.68 8.86
C PRO A 490 -18.03 14.94 8.60
N ILE A 491 -17.12 14.17 9.20
CA ILE A 491 -15.66 14.30 9.01
C ILE A 491 -15.16 13.35 7.91
N THR A 492 -15.49 12.07 7.99
CA THR A 492 -14.96 11.04 7.07
C THR A 492 -15.88 10.71 5.90
N GLY A 493 -17.14 11.15 5.93
CA GLY A 493 -18.19 10.74 4.99
C GLY A 493 -18.74 9.33 5.21
N ILE A 494 -17.99 8.46 5.91
CA ILE A 494 -18.35 7.07 6.16
C ILE A 494 -19.70 6.99 6.86
N SER A 495 -20.61 6.17 6.34
CA SER A 495 -21.92 5.95 6.97
C SER A 495 -21.89 4.73 7.88
N ILE A 496 -22.55 4.81 9.03
CA ILE A 496 -22.65 3.75 10.04
C ILE A 496 -24.11 3.54 10.47
N LEU A 497 -24.42 2.37 11.05
CA LEU A 497 -25.67 2.20 11.78
C LEU A 497 -25.66 3.04 13.05
N SER A 498 -26.62 3.95 13.15
CA SER A 498 -26.80 4.85 14.28
C SER A 498 -27.43 4.19 15.50
N ASP A 499 -27.69 2.87 15.43
CA ASP A 499 -28.46 2.11 16.40
C ASP A 499 -27.87 0.72 16.69
N LYS A 500 -26.71 0.35 16.10
CA LYS A 500 -26.07 -0.96 16.29
C LYS A 500 -24.54 -0.91 16.30
N ILE A 501 -23.97 -1.74 17.17
CA ILE A 501 -22.53 -2.03 17.29
C ILE A 501 -22.32 -3.54 17.41
N ILE A 502 -21.11 -3.99 17.08
CA ILE A 502 -20.60 -5.34 17.35
C ILE A 502 -19.65 -5.24 18.55
N ILE A 503 -19.74 -6.16 19.50
CA ILE A 503 -18.89 -6.21 20.70
C ILE A 503 -18.35 -7.62 20.95
N SER A 504 -17.14 -7.75 21.48
CA SER A 504 -16.68 -8.96 22.17
C SER A 504 -16.20 -8.65 23.58
N PHE A 505 -16.20 -9.68 24.41
CA PHE A 505 -15.82 -9.63 25.82
C PHE A 505 -14.72 -10.66 26.08
N ASN A 506 -13.83 -10.34 27.01
CA ASN A 506 -12.72 -11.18 27.43
C ASN A 506 -13.19 -12.58 27.87
N GLU A 507 -12.40 -13.60 27.56
CA GLU A 507 -12.75 -14.99 27.83
C GLU A 507 -13.00 -15.23 29.33
N GLY A 508 -14.11 -15.92 29.64
CA GLY A 508 -14.56 -16.14 31.02
C GLY A 508 -15.54 -15.10 31.57
N THR A 509 -15.80 -13.98 30.87
CA THR A 509 -16.84 -13.02 31.26
C THR A 509 -18.22 -13.72 31.28
N SER A 510 -18.94 -13.63 32.41
CA SER A 510 -20.18 -14.38 32.57
C SER A 510 -21.33 -13.78 31.73
N PRO A 511 -22.26 -14.60 31.19
CA PRO A 511 -23.42 -14.08 30.45
C PRO A 511 -24.29 -13.12 31.27
N ASP A 512 -24.39 -13.32 32.59
CA ASP A 512 -25.09 -12.40 33.49
C ASP A 512 -24.40 -11.02 33.55
N ARG A 513 -23.05 -10.98 33.57
CA ARG A 513 -22.25 -9.75 33.57
C ARG A 513 -22.29 -9.05 32.22
N ILE A 514 -22.26 -9.80 31.12
CA ILE A 514 -22.48 -9.26 29.76
C ILE A 514 -23.86 -8.60 29.68
N GLU A 515 -24.92 -9.28 30.13
CA GLU A 515 -26.28 -8.74 30.10
C GLU A 515 -26.43 -7.51 31.01
N GLU A 516 -25.74 -7.48 32.16
CA GLU A 516 -25.63 -6.30 33.03
C GLU A 516 -24.97 -5.12 32.29
N ILE A 517 -23.74 -5.27 31.77
CA ILE A 517 -22.98 -4.21 31.09
C ILE A 517 -23.80 -3.62 29.93
N VAL A 518 -24.38 -4.47 29.08
CA VAL A 518 -25.17 -4.03 27.93
C VAL A 518 -26.46 -3.31 28.36
N THR A 519 -27.10 -3.75 29.46
CA THR A 519 -28.32 -3.13 29.97
C THR A 519 -28.05 -1.80 30.69
N VAL A 520 -26.91 -1.64 31.37
CA VAL A 520 -26.50 -0.40 32.04
C VAL A 520 -26.39 0.75 31.04
N GLU A 521 -25.82 0.49 29.86
CA GLU A 521 -25.74 1.46 28.75
C GLU A 521 -27.05 1.65 27.97
N GLY A 522 -28.18 1.14 28.48
CA GLY A 522 -29.49 1.28 27.85
C GLY A 522 -29.63 0.52 26.52
N ALA A 523 -28.78 -0.48 26.29
CA ALA A 523 -28.73 -1.25 25.07
C ALA A 523 -29.33 -2.66 25.26
N ILE A 524 -29.51 -3.38 24.15
CA ILE A 524 -30.17 -4.67 24.07
C ILE A 524 -29.35 -5.60 23.19
N ILE A 525 -29.07 -6.81 23.69
CA ILE A 525 -28.42 -7.88 22.92
C ILE A 525 -29.40 -8.37 21.84
N VAL A 526 -29.09 -8.10 20.57
CA VAL A 526 -29.86 -8.62 19.41
C VAL A 526 -29.60 -10.10 19.23
N GLY A 527 -28.34 -10.51 19.39
CA GLY A 527 -27.92 -11.89 19.35
C GLY A 527 -26.40 -12.06 19.28
N MET A 528 -25.97 -13.29 19.54
CA MET A 528 -24.62 -13.77 19.30
C MET A 528 -24.49 -14.21 17.84
N ILE A 529 -23.44 -13.75 17.17
CA ILE A 529 -23.03 -14.20 15.84
C ILE A 529 -22.01 -15.34 16.08
N PRO A 530 -22.38 -16.63 15.93
CA PRO A 530 -21.54 -17.72 16.41
C PRO A 530 -20.17 -17.74 15.75
N SER A 531 -20.10 -17.44 14.45
CA SER A 531 -18.90 -17.50 13.60
C SER A 531 -17.76 -16.55 14.00
N ILE A 532 -18.03 -15.50 14.75
CA ILE A 532 -17.01 -14.53 15.21
C ILE A 532 -16.94 -14.39 16.73
N GLU A 533 -17.73 -15.18 17.48
CA GLU A 533 -17.92 -15.07 18.94
C GLU A 533 -18.43 -13.69 19.44
N LYS A 534 -18.84 -12.78 18.54
CA LYS A 534 -19.25 -11.41 18.87
C LYS A 534 -20.76 -11.25 19.01
N LEU A 535 -21.17 -10.33 19.88
CA LEU A 535 -22.56 -9.95 20.09
C LEU A 535 -22.91 -8.74 19.22
N LEU A 536 -24.04 -8.82 18.51
CA LEU A 536 -24.68 -7.65 17.93
C LEU A 536 -25.55 -6.99 19.00
N ILE A 537 -25.28 -5.74 19.30
CA ILE A 537 -26.06 -4.92 20.23
C ILE A 537 -26.88 -3.90 19.44
N HIS A 538 -28.09 -3.63 19.92
CA HIS A 538 -28.93 -2.52 19.51
C HIS A 538 -29.08 -1.52 20.66
N PHE A 539 -29.04 -0.22 20.37
CA PHE A 539 -29.17 0.83 21.38
C PHE A 539 -30.10 1.94 20.91
N SER A 540 -30.66 2.68 21.88
CA SER A 540 -31.52 3.85 21.62
C SER A 540 -30.74 5.15 21.81
N GLY A 541 -30.10 5.61 20.74
CA GLY A 541 -29.38 6.89 20.69
C GLY A 541 -30.16 8.03 20.03
N ASP A 542 -29.51 9.17 19.83
CA ASP A 542 -30.05 10.32 19.09
C ASP A 542 -29.95 10.19 17.56
N GLY A 543 -29.37 9.10 17.06
CA GLY A 543 -29.17 8.82 15.64
C GLY A 543 -27.90 9.44 15.03
N THR A 544 -27.01 10.02 15.84
CA THR A 544 -25.78 10.67 15.36
C THR A 544 -24.54 9.76 15.45
N VAL A 545 -23.57 9.97 14.55
CA VAL A 545 -22.24 9.33 14.65
C VAL A 545 -21.55 9.64 15.97
N GLU A 546 -21.75 10.86 16.48
CA GLU A 546 -21.15 11.32 17.73
C GLU A 546 -21.68 10.56 18.94
N PHE A 547 -22.96 10.17 18.94
CA PHE A 547 -23.50 9.25 19.94
C PHE A 547 -22.88 7.85 19.82
N VAL A 548 -22.74 7.30 18.61
CA VAL A 548 -22.11 5.98 18.43
C VAL A 548 -20.65 5.97 18.88
N ARG A 549 -19.87 7.00 18.54
CA ARG A 549 -18.48 7.16 19.02
C ARG A 549 -18.42 7.18 20.55
N LYS A 550 -19.29 7.95 21.20
CA LYS A 550 -19.36 8.01 22.66
C LYS A 550 -19.73 6.67 23.27
N LEU A 551 -20.70 5.96 22.70
CA LEU A 551 -21.09 4.63 23.17
C LEU A 551 -19.94 3.61 23.02
N VAL A 552 -19.25 3.62 21.88
CA VAL A 552 -18.04 2.80 21.63
C VAL A 552 -16.95 3.11 22.66
N ALA A 553 -16.64 4.40 22.87
CA ALA A 553 -15.64 4.85 23.85
C ALA A 553 -16.04 4.50 25.29
N VAL A 554 -17.33 4.56 25.65
CA VAL A 554 -17.83 4.13 26.96
C VAL A 554 -17.64 2.62 27.14
N PHE A 555 -18.01 1.79 26.15
CA PHE A 555 -17.82 0.34 26.26
C PHE A 555 -16.34 -0.04 26.41
N VAL A 556 -15.44 0.54 25.60
CA VAL A 556 -13.99 0.25 25.65
C VAL A 556 -13.33 0.82 26.91
N GLY A 557 -13.65 2.07 27.30
CA GLY A 557 -12.96 2.78 28.38
C GLY A 557 -13.52 2.54 29.79
N THR A 558 -14.77 2.04 29.92
CA THR A 558 -15.41 1.85 31.24
C THR A 558 -15.39 0.40 31.72
N TYR A 559 -15.35 -0.57 30.79
CA TYR A 559 -15.53 -1.99 31.11
C TYR A 559 -14.30 -2.79 30.69
N PRO A 560 -13.38 -3.14 31.62
CA PRO A 560 -12.20 -3.95 31.31
C PRO A 560 -12.55 -5.38 30.88
N GLU A 561 -13.82 -5.80 31.01
CA GLU A 561 -14.32 -7.04 30.42
C GLU A 561 -14.55 -6.95 28.90
N VAL A 562 -14.59 -5.75 28.31
CA VAL A 562 -14.78 -5.54 26.87
C VAL A 562 -13.43 -5.64 26.16
N GLU A 563 -13.34 -6.58 25.21
CA GLU A 563 -12.14 -6.81 24.39
C GLU A 563 -12.13 -5.89 23.17
N TYR A 564 -13.30 -5.69 22.55
CA TYR A 564 -13.41 -5.05 21.25
C TYR A 564 -14.82 -4.49 21.02
N VAL A 565 -14.91 -3.31 20.39
CA VAL A 565 -16.17 -2.73 19.93
C VAL A 565 -15.99 -2.13 18.54
N GLU A 566 -16.97 -2.34 17.65
CA GLU A 566 -16.98 -1.80 16.30
C GLU A 566 -18.37 -1.27 15.91
N ALA A 567 -18.40 -0.15 15.18
CA ALA A 567 -19.61 0.38 14.55
C ALA A 567 -19.87 -0.34 13.22
N VAL A 568 -21.13 -0.68 12.92
CA VAL A 568 -21.46 -1.36 11.66
C VAL A 568 -21.42 -0.34 10.52
N PHE A 569 -20.46 -0.48 9.59
CA PHE A 569 -20.26 0.43 8.46
C PHE A 569 -21.17 0.14 7.26
N LYS A 570 -21.45 1.18 6.48
CA LYS A 570 -22.14 1.12 5.18
C LYS A 570 -21.12 1.25 4.07
N THR A 571 -20.97 0.22 3.26
CA THR A 571 -20.38 0.33 1.93
C THR A 571 -21.43 0.87 0.97
N GLU A 572 -21.58 2.20 0.93
CA GLU A 572 -22.51 2.85 0.00
C GLU A 572 -21.81 3.70 -1.07
N LEU A 573 -22.47 3.75 -2.22
CA LEU A 573 -22.07 4.46 -3.43
C LEU A 573 -22.14 5.97 -3.21
N PHE A 574 -21.01 6.60 -2.88
CA PHE A 574 -20.92 8.05 -2.81
C PHE A 574 -21.12 8.69 -4.20
N SER A 575 -21.79 9.85 -4.24
CA SER A 575 -21.99 10.58 -5.49
C SER A 575 -20.73 11.37 -5.85
N SER A 576 -20.07 10.96 -6.94
CA SER A 576 -18.83 11.56 -7.44
C SER A 576 -18.93 13.08 -7.61
N LYS A 577 -18.14 13.81 -6.83
CA LYS A 577 -17.59 15.09 -7.29
C LYS A 577 -16.29 14.79 -8.02
N SER A 578 -16.41 14.45 -9.30
CA SER A 578 -15.25 14.33 -10.19
C SER A 578 -14.43 15.61 -10.14
N TYR A 579 -13.10 15.47 -10.04
CA TYR A 579 -12.18 16.59 -10.18
C TYR A 579 -12.41 17.28 -11.53
N VAL A 580 -12.49 18.61 -11.50
CA VAL A 580 -12.59 19.46 -12.67
C VAL A 580 -11.40 20.42 -12.61
N PRO A 581 -10.55 20.49 -13.64
CA PRO A 581 -9.51 21.51 -13.72
C PRO A 581 -10.10 22.92 -13.57
N LYS A 582 -9.30 23.86 -13.07
CA LYS A 582 -9.73 25.26 -12.90
C LYS A 582 -9.92 26.02 -14.22
N ASP A 583 -9.58 25.39 -15.33
CA ASP A 583 -9.44 25.98 -16.65
C ASP A 583 -10.84 26.19 -17.28
N PRO A 584 -11.33 27.44 -17.44
CA PRO A 584 -12.75 27.76 -17.64
C PRO A 584 -13.40 27.17 -18.90
N LYS A 585 -12.63 26.72 -19.89
CA LYS A 585 -13.12 26.10 -21.14
C LYS A 585 -12.94 24.58 -21.17
N PHE A 586 -12.46 23.93 -20.11
CA PHE A 586 -12.39 22.46 -20.01
C PHE A 586 -13.73 21.77 -20.28
N SER A 587 -14.85 22.42 -19.98
CA SER A 587 -16.20 21.93 -20.30
C SER A 587 -16.43 21.63 -21.78
N LEU A 588 -15.66 22.24 -22.70
CA LEU A 588 -15.71 22.04 -24.16
C LEU A 588 -14.78 20.92 -24.67
N GLN A 589 -13.93 20.36 -23.80
CA GLN A 589 -12.89 19.38 -24.14
C GLN A 589 -13.33 17.92 -23.90
N ASP A 590 -14.40 17.48 -24.55
CA ASP A 590 -14.89 16.10 -24.40
C ASP A 590 -13.86 15.03 -24.83
N GLY A 591 -12.89 15.39 -25.68
CA GLY A 591 -11.75 14.53 -26.02
C GLY A 591 -10.90 14.12 -24.80
N MET A 592 -10.67 15.04 -23.85
CA MET A 592 -9.88 14.76 -22.63
C MET A 592 -10.55 13.71 -21.75
N LYS A 593 -11.87 13.83 -21.59
CA LYS A 593 -12.71 12.84 -20.87
C LYS A 593 -12.80 11.51 -21.62
N THR A 594 -12.81 11.55 -22.95
CA THR A 594 -12.90 10.36 -23.82
C THR A 594 -11.64 9.48 -23.73
N VAL A 595 -10.48 10.08 -23.44
CA VAL A 595 -9.21 9.36 -23.21
C VAL A 595 -8.85 9.23 -21.72
N ARG A 596 -9.74 9.65 -20.80
CA ARG A 596 -9.55 9.61 -19.34
C ARG A 596 -8.29 10.34 -18.83
N ALA A 597 -7.94 11.44 -19.50
CA ALA A 597 -6.92 12.37 -19.01
C ALA A 597 -7.38 13.08 -17.72
N ASP A 598 -8.69 13.32 -17.58
CA ASP A 598 -9.32 13.90 -16.38
C ASP A 598 -9.09 13.08 -15.11
N GLU A 599 -9.13 11.75 -15.22
CA GLU A 599 -8.77 10.83 -14.13
C GLU A 599 -7.26 10.77 -13.90
N THR A 600 -6.48 10.81 -14.99
CA THR A 600 -5.02 10.76 -14.91
C THR A 600 -4.46 11.95 -14.12
N TRP A 601 -5.01 13.16 -14.32
CA TRP A 601 -4.58 14.39 -13.63
C TRP A 601 -4.77 14.39 -12.10
N LEU A 602 -5.48 13.41 -11.55
CA LEU A 602 -5.53 13.16 -10.11
C LEU A 602 -4.19 12.65 -9.56
N ILE A 603 -3.44 11.91 -10.38
CA ILE A 603 -2.22 11.18 -9.98
C ILE A 603 -0.97 11.52 -10.80
N ALA A 604 -1.11 12.05 -12.02
CA ALA A 604 0.00 12.43 -12.88
C ALA A 604 -0.41 13.49 -13.92
N ARG A 605 0.46 14.48 -14.16
CA ARG A 605 0.19 15.63 -15.05
C ARG A 605 1.29 15.90 -16.09
N GLY A 606 2.34 15.09 -16.11
CA GLY A 606 3.58 15.40 -16.80
C GLY A 606 4.55 16.20 -15.92
N ASN A 607 5.84 16.24 -16.31
CA ASN A 607 6.88 17.06 -15.68
C ASN A 607 8.01 17.38 -16.68
N GLU A 608 9.07 18.08 -16.24
CA GLU A 608 10.21 18.49 -17.08
C GLU A 608 10.89 17.34 -17.86
N ARG A 609 10.79 16.07 -17.42
CA ARG A 609 11.30 14.91 -18.17
C ARG A 609 10.45 14.55 -19.37
N GLY A 610 9.15 14.83 -19.34
CA GLY A 610 8.20 14.51 -20.39
C GLY A 610 8.18 15.52 -21.55
N GLN A 611 9.29 16.18 -21.88
CA GLN A 611 9.31 17.22 -22.91
C GLN A 611 8.80 16.72 -24.27
N ILE A 612 7.96 17.55 -24.91
CA ILE A 612 7.35 17.26 -26.22
C ILE A 612 7.87 18.25 -27.26
N ALA A 613 8.50 17.76 -28.33
CA ALA A 613 8.78 18.54 -29.54
C ALA A 613 7.55 18.54 -30.47
N ILE A 614 7.10 19.73 -30.85
CA ILE A 614 6.00 19.94 -31.80
C ILE A 614 6.60 20.32 -33.16
N VAL A 615 6.65 19.37 -34.09
CA VAL A 615 7.17 19.56 -35.47
C VAL A 615 6.00 19.93 -36.39
N ASP A 616 5.75 21.23 -36.58
CA ASP A 616 4.50 21.74 -37.15
C ASP A 616 4.65 23.15 -37.78
N THR A 617 3.57 23.95 -37.88
CA THR A 617 3.55 25.35 -38.37
C THR A 617 4.16 26.36 -37.40
N GLY A 618 4.71 25.92 -36.27
CA GLY A 618 5.09 26.77 -35.15
C GLY A 618 3.98 26.90 -34.11
N VAL A 619 4.22 27.68 -33.05
CA VAL A 619 3.29 27.83 -31.91
C VAL A 619 3.26 29.30 -31.50
N ASP A 620 2.07 29.83 -31.20
CA ASP A 620 1.93 31.11 -30.51
C ASP A 620 2.38 30.97 -29.04
N SER A 621 3.68 31.13 -28.78
CA SER A 621 4.22 31.07 -27.41
C SER A 621 3.90 32.32 -26.58
N SER A 622 3.07 33.24 -27.09
CA SER A 622 2.50 34.35 -26.31
C SER A 622 1.07 34.07 -25.83
N HIS A 623 0.51 32.92 -26.21
CA HIS A 623 -0.76 32.42 -25.73
C HIS A 623 -0.69 32.15 -24.21
N LEU A 624 -1.63 32.70 -23.43
CA LEU A 624 -1.61 32.64 -21.96
C LEU A 624 -1.61 31.20 -21.42
N ASP A 625 -2.19 30.29 -22.21
CA ASP A 625 -2.31 28.88 -21.87
C ASP A 625 -1.04 28.03 -22.13
N LEU A 626 -0.08 28.55 -22.91
CA LEU A 626 1.11 27.84 -23.37
C LEU A 626 2.39 28.33 -22.66
N THR A 627 2.29 28.58 -21.35
CA THR A 627 3.37 29.10 -20.50
C THR A 627 4.62 28.21 -20.42
N ASN A 628 4.47 26.94 -20.82
CA ASN A 628 5.46 25.87 -20.78
C ASN A 628 6.27 25.72 -22.08
N VAL A 629 6.07 26.58 -23.09
CA VAL A 629 6.94 26.66 -24.27
C VAL A 629 8.31 27.22 -23.87
N LYS A 630 9.34 26.36 -23.86
CA LYS A 630 10.69 26.73 -23.39
C LYS A 630 11.56 27.35 -24.47
N SER A 631 11.46 26.83 -25.71
CA SER A 631 12.35 27.16 -26.82
C SER A 631 11.77 26.70 -28.15
N GLY A 632 12.41 27.11 -29.24
CA GLY A 632 12.11 26.59 -30.56
C GLY A 632 13.03 27.08 -31.66
N ILE A 633 12.80 26.58 -32.87
CA ILE A 633 13.54 26.91 -34.09
C ILE A 633 12.58 27.02 -35.27
N ASN A 634 12.93 27.85 -36.27
CA ASN A 634 12.24 27.92 -37.55
C ASN A 634 13.18 27.40 -38.65
N LEU A 635 12.67 26.48 -39.47
CA LEU A 635 13.41 25.83 -40.56
C LEU A 635 13.01 26.36 -41.94
N LEU A 636 12.06 27.29 -41.99
CA LEU A 636 11.47 27.86 -43.21
C LEU A 636 12.05 29.25 -43.54
N ASP A 637 12.83 29.83 -42.63
CA ASP A 637 13.52 31.10 -42.75
C ASP A 637 14.80 31.07 -41.90
N ASP A 638 15.71 32.04 -42.05
CA ASP A 638 17.06 32.00 -41.46
C ASP A 638 17.14 32.36 -39.95
N GLY A 639 16.05 32.16 -39.19
CA GLY A 639 15.88 32.74 -37.86
C GLY A 639 15.25 31.85 -36.77
N ILE A 640 15.14 32.43 -35.58
CA ILE A 640 14.56 31.80 -34.38
C ILE A 640 13.06 32.11 -34.19
N ASP A 641 12.40 32.73 -35.17
CA ASP A 641 10.98 33.10 -35.06
C ASP A 641 10.07 31.90 -35.35
N TYR A 642 9.88 31.05 -34.33
CA TYR A 642 8.98 29.89 -34.36
C TYR A 642 7.51 30.24 -34.09
N MET A 643 7.16 31.54 -34.01
CA MET A 643 5.79 31.97 -33.74
C MET A 643 4.82 31.57 -34.84
N ASP A 644 3.62 31.16 -34.44
CA ASP A 644 2.48 31.04 -35.35
C ASP A 644 1.69 32.36 -35.37
N LYS A 645 1.87 33.14 -36.45
CA LYS A 645 1.24 34.45 -36.65
C LYS A 645 0.06 34.27 -37.59
N ALA A 646 -1.16 34.31 -37.07
CA ALA A 646 -2.34 34.11 -37.90
C ALA A 646 -2.61 35.30 -38.84
N ASN A 647 -3.04 34.94 -40.05
CA ASN A 647 -3.76 35.81 -40.97
C ASN A 647 -5.13 35.16 -41.26
N LYS A 648 -6.04 35.95 -41.84
CA LYS A 648 -7.50 35.69 -41.86
C LYS A 648 -7.98 34.41 -42.57
N ASP A 649 -7.09 33.64 -43.20
CA ASP A 649 -7.42 32.50 -44.07
C ASP A 649 -7.35 31.13 -43.37
N GLY A 650 -7.15 31.08 -42.04
CA GLY A 650 -7.48 29.94 -41.17
C GLY A 650 -6.55 28.71 -41.19
N ILE A 651 -5.63 28.63 -42.15
CA ILE A 651 -4.57 27.60 -42.29
C ILE A 651 -3.40 27.84 -41.31
N LEU A 652 -3.24 29.07 -40.83
CA LEU A 652 -2.27 29.45 -39.81
C LEU A 652 -2.80 29.12 -38.41
N GLY A 653 -1.92 28.74 -37.49
CA GLY A 653 -2.26 28.34 -36.12
C GLY A 653 -2.33 26.84 -35.84
N HIS A 654 -1.99 25.96 -36.80
CA HIS A 654 -2.16 24.51 -36.64
C HIS A 654 -1.34 23.94 -35.48
N GLY A 655 -0.03 24.20 -35.45
CA GLY A 655 0.85 23.77 -34.36
C GLY A 655 0.47 24.35 -33.00
N THR A 656 -0.17 25.52 -32.97
CA THR A 656 -0.73 26.10 -31.73
C THR A 656 -1.88 25.26 -31.18
N LEU A 657 -2.77 24.74 -32.03
CA LEU A 657 -3.83 23.82 -31.60
C LEU A 657 -3.25 22.47 -31.13
N VAL A 658 -2.23 21.97 -31.83
CA VAL A 658 -1.55 20.71 -31.49
C VAL A 658 -0.86 20.80 -30.13
N ALA A 659 -0.13 21.90 -29.87
CA ALA A 659 0.53 22.19 -28.61
C ALA A 659 -0.45 22.21 -27.43
N GLY A 660 -1.62 22.87 -27.57
CA GLY A 660 -2.62 22.94 -26.51
C GLY A 660 -3.24 21.59 -26.13
N ILE A 661 -3.46 20.69 -27.09
CA ILE A 661 -3.97 19.35 -26.81
C ILE A 661 -2.90 18.53 -26.06
N ALA A 662 -1.65 18.62 -26.50
CA ALA A 662 -0.55 17.87 -25.90
C ALA A 662 -0.30 18.33 -24.46
N ALA A 663 -0.18 19.64 -24.24
CA ALA A 663 0.27 20.21 -22.97
C ALA A 663 -0.11 21.70 -22.77
N ALA A 664 -1.35 22.14 -23.03
CA ALA A 664 -1.83 23.39 -22.40
C ALA A 664 -1.72 23.31 -20.86
N THR A 665 -1.35 24.42 -20.23
CA THR A 665 -0.89 24.44 -18.83
C THR A 665 -2.06 24.18 -17.87
N LEU A 666 -2.05 23.06 -17.16
CA LEU A 666 -3.18 22.65 -16.31
C LEU A 666 -3.32 23.53 -15.06
N ASN A 667 -4.56 23.94 -14.74
CA ASN A 667 -4.91 24.78 -13.58
C ASN A 667 -4.24 26.17 -13.56
N ASN A 668 -3.97 26.76 -14.71
CA ASN A 668 -3.49 28.15 -14.81
C ASN A 668 -4.62 29.18 -14.68
N GLU A 669 -5.88 28.74 -14.57
CA GLU A 669 -7.11 29.56 -14.54
C GLU A 669 -7.43 30.25 -15.88
N GLU A 670 -6.70 29.89 -16.94
CA GLU A 670 -6.90 30.26 -18.35
C GLU A 670 -7.46 29.06 -19.15
N GLY A 671 -7.77 29.26 -20.43
CA GLY A 671 -8.79 28.50 -21.15
C GLY A 671 -8.88 26.98 -20.96
N ILE A 672 -7.88 26.19 -21.40
CA ILE A 672 -8.01 24.73 -21.58
C ILE A 672 -6.88 23.92 -20.91
N ALA A 673 -7.16 22.65 -20.65
CA ALA A 673 -6.21 21.69 -20.10
C ALA A 673 -5.59 20.80 -21.20
N GLY A 674 -4.26 20.63 -21.22
CA GLY A 674 -3.58 19.64 -22.06
C GLY A 674 -3.36 18.31 -21.36
N VAL A 675 -3.21 17.20 -22.10
CA VAL A 675 -3.01 15.86 -21.52
C VAL A 675 -1.83 15.83 -20.56
N ALA A 676 -0.70 16.43 -20.96
CA ALA A 676 0.52 16.55 -20.17
C ALA A 676 0.80 18.01 -19.76
N GLY A 677 -0.20 18.70 -19.18
CA GLY A 677 -0.11 20.13 -18.85
C GLY A 677 0.98 20.55 -17.84
N GLY A 678 1.73 19.61 -17.26
CA GLY A 678 2.95 19.87 -16.47
C GLY A 678 4.27 19.67 -17.25
N SER A 679 4.21 19.24 -18.51
CA SER A 679 5.38 18.94 -19.35
C SER A 679 5.84 20.13 -20.22
N PRO A 680 7.14 20.29 -20.53
CA PRO A 680 7.64 21.34 -21.40
C PRO A 680 7.33 21.12 -22.88
N ILE A 681 7.16 22.23 -23.62
CA ILE A 681 7.02 22.22 -25.08
C ILE A 681 8.27 22.82 -25.74
N VAL A 682 8.75 22.15 -26.78
CA VAL A 682 9.75 22.67 -27.75
C VAL A 682 9.08 22.82 -29.11
N VAL A 683 9.32 23.94 -29.78
CA VAL A 683 8.63 24.29 -31.04
C VAL A 683 9.57 24.16 -32.23
N ILE A 684 9.19 23.38 -33.24
CA ILE A 684 9.98 23.20 -34.45
C ILE A 684 9.10 23.54 -35.65
N LYS A 685 9.24 24.78 -36.13
CA LYS A 685 8.47 25.30 -37.25
C LYS A 685 9.06 24.75 -38.56
N ALA A 686 8.44 23.68 -39.06
CA ALA A 686 8.86 22.90 -40.21
C ALA A 686 7.78 22.81 -41.33
N VAL A 687 6.54 23.23 -41.06
CA VAL A 687 5.42 23.20 -42.03
C VAL A 687 5.07 24.62 -42.48
N GLY A 688 5.07 24.84 -43.79
CA GLY A 688 4.99 26.18 -44.38
C GLY A 688 3.58 26.71 -44.62
N ASN A 689 3.39 28.00 -44.29
CA ASN A 689 2.14 28.76 -44.36
C ASN A 689 1.37 28.71 -45.70
N VAL A 690 2.03 28.34 -46.82
CA VAL A 690 1.47 28.46 -48.20
C VAL A 690 1.87 27.31 -49.14
N HIS A 691 2.69 26.34 -48.68
CA HIS A 691 3.40 25.41 -49.58
C HIS A 691 3.17 23.91 -49.30
N GLY A 692 2.32 23.58 -48.32
CA GLY A 692 2.12 22.19 -47.89
C GLY A 692 3.28 21.67 -47.04
N VAL A 693 3.35 20.34 -46.91
CA VAL A 693 4.39 19.66 -46.13
C VAL A 693 5.59 19.38 -47.05
N ASP A 694 6.73 20.01 -46.76
CA ASP A 694 8.01 19.68 -47.39
C ASP A 694 8.65 18.51 -46.63
N SER A 695 8.93 17.40 -47.33
CA SER A 695 9.56 16.21 -46.74
C SER A 695 10.95 16.49 -46.17
N LEU A 696 11.71 17.42 -46.76
CA LEU A 696 13.03 17.80 -46.28
C LEU A 696 12.92 18.63 -45.00
N ALA A 697 12.00 19.62 -44.96
CA ALA A 697 11.77 20.42 -43.76
C ALA A 697 11.25 19.54 -42.60
N LEU A 698 10.36 18.58 -42.89
CA LEU A 698 9.86 17.61 -41.91
C LEU A 698 10.98 16.71 -41.38
N ALA A 699 11.85 16.19 -42.26
CA ALA A 699 12.98 15.36 -41.85
C ALA A 699 14.01 16.12 -41.02
N LEU A 700 14.34 17.36 -41.42
CA LEU A 700 15.18 18.26 -40.63
C LEU A 700 14.52 18.62 -39.29
N GLY A 701 13.19 18.73 -39.24
CA GLY A 701 12.44 18.97 -38.03
C GLY A 701 12.58 17.84 -37.00
N ILE A 702 12.42 16.59 -37.44
CA ILE A 702 12.64 15.40 -36.60
C ILE A 702 14.11 15.31 -36.16
N MET A 703 15.06 15.56 -37.07
CA MET A 703 16.50 15.58 -36.74
C MET A 703 16.83 16.66 -35.70
N LYS A 704 16.22 17.85 -35.77
CA LYS A 704 16.40 18.92 -34.77
C LYS A 704 15.80 18.56 -33.41
N ALA A 705 14.61 17.95 -33.39
CA ALA A 705 14.02 17.41 -32.17
C ALA A 705 14.94 16.38 -31.50
N THR A 706 15.60 15.56 -32.31
CA THR A 706 16.49 14.47 -31.89
C THR A 706 17.85 14.96 -31.40
N ASP A 707 18.61 15.69 -32.23
CA ASP A 707 20.01 16.00 -31.95
C ASP A 707 20.20 17.26 -31.07
N GLU A 708 19.40 18.30 -31.32
CA GLU A 708 19.57 19.62 -30.69
C GLU A 708 18.77 19.74 -29.40
N PHE A 709 17.49 19.36 -29.44
CA PHE A 709 16.59 19.46 -28.28
C PHE A 709 16.53 18.18 -27.45
N LYS A 710 16.82 17.02 -28.06
CA LYS A 710 16.76 15.68 -27.43
C LYS A 710 15.41 15.40 -26.77
N SER A 711 14.34 15.87 -27.40
CA SER A 711 12.99 15.74 -26.85
C SER A 711 12.56 14.27 -26.92
N PRO A 712 12.23 13.62 -25.79
CA PRO A 712 11.95 12.18 -25.76
C PRO A 712 10.64 11.84 -26.49
N ILE A 713 9.72 12.79 -26.62
CA ILE A 713 8.52 12.68 -27.45
C ILE A 713 8.59 13.69 -28.60
N ILE A 714 8.44 13.21 -29.83
CA ILE A 714 8.45 14.03 -31.06
C ILE A 714 7.08 13.89 -31.73
N ASN A 715 6.23 14.89 -31.59
CA ASN A 715 4.91 14.95 -32.20
C ASN A 715 4.98 15.49 -33.63
N VAL A 716 4.58 14.67 -34.60
CA VAL A 716 4.56 15.00 -36.03
C VAL A 716 3.13 14.95 -36.55
N SER A 717 2.39 16.05 -36.37
CA SER A 717 0.98 16.19 -36.79
C SER A 717 0.81 16.50 -38.29
N ALA A 718 1.74 16.04 -39.12
CA ALA A 718 1.83 16.28 -40.55
C ALA A 718 2.48 15.09 -41.29
N GLY A 719 2.30 14.98 -42.60
CA GLY A 719 2.86 13.90 -43.40
C GLY A 719 2.52 14.01 -44.88
N ILE A 720 2.85 12.96 -45.65
CA ILE A 720 2.73 12.89 -47.11
C ILE A 720 2.29 11.47 -47.51
N ASP A 721 1.46 11.33 -48.55
CA ASP A 721 1.10 10.04 -49.14
C ASP A 721 2.32 9.31 -49.73
N LEU A 722 2.52 8.05 -49.32
CA LEU A 722 3.69 7.26 -49.74
C LEU A 722 3.68 6.99 -51.25
N GLU A 723 2.51 6.70 -51.84
CA GLU A 723 2.39 6.45 -53.28
C GLU A 723 2.83 7.65 -54.14
N ASP A 724 2.51 8.88 -53.72
CA ASP A 724 2.87 10.09 -54.46
C ASP A 724 4.35 10.43 -54.31
N GLY A 725 4.95 10.06 -53.16
CA GLY A 725 6.39 9.97 -53.00
C GLY A 725 7.04 8.96 -53.96
N GLU A 726 6.53 7.74 -54.07
CA GLU A 726 7.12 6.69 -54.92
C GLU A 726 7.03 7.01 -56.42
N LYS A 727 5.90 7.56 -56.88
CA LYS A 727 5.68 7.97 -58.28
C LYS A 727 6.68 9.03 -58.74
N LEU A 728 7.15 9.90 -57.83
CA LEU A 728 8.15 10.94 -58.12
C LEU A 728 9.60 10.45 -58.00
N HIS A 729 9.88 9.51 -57.09
CA HIS A 729 11.24 9.02 -56.81
C HIS A 729 11.60 7.71 -57.53
N GLY A 730 10.73 7.18 -58.39
CA GLY A 730 11.02 5.97 -59.19
C GLY A 730 11.14 4.69 -58.36
N GLY A 731 10.40 4.62 -57.24
CA GLY A 731 10.37 3.44 -56.37
C GLY A 731 11.52 3.34 -55.35
N THR A 732 12.22 4.43 -55.02
CA THR A 732 13.28 4.42 -53.97
C THR A 732 12.80 4.86 -52.58
N GLY A 733 11.49 5.07 -52.38
CA GLY A 733 10.93 5.51 -51.10
C GLY A 733 11.41 6.90 -50.63
N ASN A 734 11.03 7.28 -49.41
CA ASN A 734 11.40 8.55 -48.79
C ASN A 734 12.52 8.36 -47.75
N MET A 735 13.70 7.90 -48.23
CA MET A 735 14.85 7.49 -47.40
C MET A 735 15.28 8.52 -46.36
N ALA A 736 15.06 9.82 -46.60
CA ALA A 736 15.43 10.88 -45.65
C ALA A 736 14.56 10.86 -44.38
N LEU A 737 13.23 10.73 -44.53
CA LEU A 737 12.32 10.62 -43.39
C LEU A 737 12.52 9.30 -42.63
N GLU A 738 12.72 8.19 -43.35
CA GLU A 738 13.02 6.88 -42.75
C GLU A 738 14.32 6.91 -41.92
N HIS A 739 15.38 7.53 -42.45
CA HIS A 739 16.67 7.65 -41.77
C HIS A 739 16.57 8.47 -40.47
N VAL A 740 15.87 9.61 -40.46
CA VAL A 740 15.75 10.43 -39.23
C VAL A 740 14.84 9.81 -38.18
N VAL A 741 13.83 9.05 -38.59
CA VAL A 741 12.99 8.26 -37.67
C VAL A 741 13.83 7.16 -37.03
N LYS A 742 14.61 6.40 -37.81
CA LYS A 742 15.53 5.38 -37.29
C LYS A 742 16.57 5.97 -36.34
N HIS A 743 17.16 7.11 -36.69
CA HIS A 743 18.10 7.84 -35.83
C HIS A 743 17.46 8.30 -34.50
N ALA A 744 16.20 8.74 -34.51
CA ALA A 744 15.46 9.05 -33.28
C ALA A 744 15.24 7.79 -32.42
N THR A 745 14.88 6.66 -33.03
CA THR A 745 14.70 5.38 -32.34
C THR A 745 16.01 4.80 -31.80
N GLU A 746 17.13 4.95 -32.52
CA GLU A 746 18.48 4.58 -32.07
C GLU A 746 18.96 5.39 -30.85
N LEU A 747 18.32 6.52 -30.56
CA LEU A 747 18.56 7.39 -29.41
C LEU A 747 17.45 7.31 -28.34
N ASP A 748 16.62 6.26 -28.38
CA ASP A 748 15.50 6.02 -27.46
C ASP A 748 14.47 7.17 -27.40
N LEU A 749 14.26 7.89 -28.52
CA LEU A 749 13.23 8.92 -28.65
C LEU A 749 12.01 8.41 -29.43
N LEU A 750 10.81 8.70 -28.93
CA LEU A 750 9.55 8.25 -29.53
C LEU A 750 9.00 9.28 -30.52
N VAL A 751 8.93 8.92 -31.80
CA VAL A 751 8.19 9.67 -32.82
C VAL A 751 6.73 9.23 -32.81
N VAL A 752 5.81 10.20 -32.72
CA VAL A 752 4.36 9.99 -32.72
C VAL A 752 3.77 10.80 -33.89
N ALA A 753 3.04 10.17 -34.81
CA ALA A 753 2.60 10.83 -36.05
C ALA A 753 1.12 10.60 -36.40
N ALA A 754 0.57 11.51 -37.22
CA ALA A 754 -0.81 11.47 -37.69
C ALA A 754 -1.00 10.55 -38.90
N ALA A 755 -2.08 9.76 -38.94
CA ALA A 755 -2.35 8.83 -40.05
C ALA A 755 -2.82 9.47 -41.37
N GLY A 756 -3.22 10.75 -41.39
CA GLY A 756 -3.83 11.41 -42.56
C GLY A 756 -5.36 11.46 -42.49
N ASN A 757 -6.00 12.15 -43.45
CA ASN A 757 -7.36 12.70 -43.30
C ASN A 757 -8.29 12.48 -44.51
N ASP A 758 -7.98 11.52 -45.36
CA ASP A 758 -8.62 11.28 -46.65
C ASP A 758 -9.67 10.15 -46.57
N GLY A 759 -9.74 9.46 -45.43
CA GLY A 759 -10.63 8.34 -45.20
C GLY A 759 -10.24 7.06 -45.96
N GLU A 760 -8.97 6.96 -46.37
CA GLU A 760 -8.43 5.89 -47.23
C GLU A 760 -7.48 4.94 -46.48
N SER A 761 -7.09 3.84 -47.14
CA SER A 761 -6.13 2.88 -46.60
C SER A 761 -4.70 3.01 -47.13
N LYS A 762 -4.36 4.16 -47.73
CA LYS A 762 -3.02 4.45 -48.23
C LYS A 762 -2.08 4.78 -47.08
N GLU A 763 -0.84 4.29 -47.17
CA GLU A 763 0.20 4.58 -46.19
C GLU A 763 0.62 6.06 -46.23
N PHE A 764 0.60 6.69 -45.07
CA PHE A 764 0.92 8.09 -44.86
C PHE A 764 2.19 8.20 -44.02
N ILE A 765 3.23 8.88 -44.52
CA ILE A 765 4.55 8.92 -43.87
C ILE A 765 4.78 10.25 -43.13
N PRO A 766 5.41 10.25 -41.94
CA PRO A 766 6.15 9.12 -41.35
C PRO A 766 5.31 8.09 -40.57
N CYS A 767 3.99 8.28 -40.41
CA CYS A 767 3.12 7.40 -39.60
C CYS A 767 3.27 5.90 -39.95
N ALA A 768 3.29 5.54 -41.22
CA ALA A 768 3.37 4.15 -41.65
C ALA A 768 4.73 3.44 -41.40
N PHE A 769 5.75 4.13 -40.87
CA PHE A 769 7.01 3.47 -40.47
C PHE A 769 6.84 2.72 -39.14
N GLY A 770 7.32 1.47 -39.06
CA GLY A 770 7.04 0.59 -37.93
C GLY A 770 7.59 1.08 -36.57
N GLU A 771 8.66 1.87 -36.61
CA GLU A 771 9.29 2.52 -35.46
C GLU A 771 8.47 3.69 -34.90
N VAL A 772 7.58 4.28 -35.69
CA VAL A 772 6.71 5.41 -35.29
C VAL A 772 5.49 4.89 -34.54
N LEU A 773 4.98 5.63 -33.55
CA LEU A 773 3.67 5.39 -32.98
C LEU A 773 2.61 6.11 -33.82
N CYS A 774 1.93 5.35 -34.68
CA CYS A 774 1.01 5.88 -35.67
C CYS A 774 -0.42 6.06 -35.14
N VAL A 775 -0.94 7.28 -35.24
CA VAL A 775 -2.18 7.71 -34.59
C VAL A 775 -3.32 7.98 -35.59
N GLY A 776 -4.35 7.14 -35.51
CA GLY A 776 -5.62 7.31 -36.20
C GLY A 776 -6.66 8.12 -35.42
N GLY A 777 -7.75 8.46 -36.11
CA GLY A 777 -8.84 9.27 -35.60
C GLY A 777 -10.08 8.45 -35.24
N SER A 778 -10.48 8.55 -33.98
CA SER A 778 -11.73 7.98 -33.46
C SER A 778 -12.80 9.07 -33.26
N ALA A 779 -14.06 8.68 -33.43
CA ALA A 779 -15.19 9.55 -33.15
C ALA A 779 -15.32 9.82 -31.64
N ILE A 780 -15.68 11.05 -31.27
CA ILE A 780 -16.15 11.39 -29.93
C ILE A 780 -17.63 11.00 -29.80
N GLN A 781 -18.05 10.58 -28.61
CA GLN A 781 -19.45 10.29 -28.31
C GLN A 781 -20.31 11.57 -28.33
N GLU A 782 -21.08 11.78 -29.40
CA GLU A 782 -22.13 12.80 -29.40
C GLU A 782 -23.31 12.36 -28.51
N LYS A 783 -23.62 13.13 -27.46
CA LYS A 783 -24.80 12.93 -26.59
C LYS A 783 -26.11 13.29 -27.33
N GLY A 784 -26.57 12.41 -28.20
CA GLY A 784 -27.89 12.49 -28.85
C GLY A 784 -28.79 11.32 -28.47
N TRP A 785 -30.07 11.60 -28.14
CA TRP A 785 -31.07 10.59 -27.74
C TRP A 785 -31.39 9.51 -28.79
N PHE A 786 -30.85 9.63 -30.01
CA PHE A 786 -31.05 8.69 -31.12
C PHE A 786 -29.76 8.24 -31.82
N THR A 787 -28.59 8.73 -31.43
CA THR A 787 -27.31 8.41 -32.09
C THR A 787 -26.49 7.41 -31.26
N LYS A 788 -26.71 6.13 -31.54
CA LYS A 788 -25.85 5.03 -31.07
C LYS A 788 -24.51 5.01 -31.84
N GLN A 789 -23.76 6.11 -31.79
CA GLN A 789 -22.40 6.27 -32.32
C GLN A 789 -21.41 5.59 -31.36
N ILE A 790 -21.42 4.26 -31.38
CA ILE A 790 -20.50 3.42 -30.62
C ILE A 790 -19.10 3.54 -31.23
N GLU A 791 -18.13 3.92 -30.42
CA GLU A 791 -16.69 3.56 -30.49
C GLU A 791 -16.19 3.07 -31.86
N LYS A 792 -15.94 4.02 -32.77
CA LYS A 792 -15.56 3.79 -34.17
C LYS A 792 -14.45 4.72 -34.65
N ARG A 793 -13.85 4.33 -35.77
CA ARG A 793 -13.07 5.22 -36.65
C ARG A 793 -13.93 6.38 -37.14
N GLU A 794 -13.37 7.59 -37.12
CA GLU A 794 -13.94 8.74 -37.82
C GLU A 794 -13.81 8.55 -39.34
N PRO A 795 -14.85 8.74 -40.17
CA PRO A 795 -14.82 8.39 -41.59
C PRO A 795 -13.63 8.95 -42.39
N ASN A 796 -13.18 10.17 -42.04
CA ASN A 796 -12.06 10.84 -42.68
C ASN A 796 -10.68 10.40 -42.15
N SER A 797 -10.57 9.69 -41.03
CA SER A 797 -9.28 9.12 -40.62
C SER A 797 -8.83 8.07 -41.62
N ASN A 798 -7.60 8.17 -42.11
CA ASN A 798 -6.96 7.04 -42.79
C ASN A 798 -6.82 5.84 -41.84
N TYR A 799 -6.63 4.64 -42.41
CA TYR A 799 -6.70 3.38 -41.67
C TYR A 799 -5.88 2.25 -42.31
N GLY A 800 -5.47 1.26 -41.52
CA GLY A 800 -4.75 0.09 -42.03
C GLY A 800 -4.05 -0.69 -40.92
N SER A 801 -3.34 -1.75 -41.29
CA SER A 801 -2.50 -2.52 -40.36
C SER A 801 -1.26 -1.76 -39.89
N TRP A 802 -0.97 -0.60 -40.49
CA TRP A 802 0.12 0.31 -40.16
C TRP A 802 -0.29 1.41 -39.15
N VAL A 803 -1.56 1.45 -38.72
CA VAL A 803 -2.03 2.36 -37.66
C VAL A 803 -2.08 1.62 -36.33
N ASP A 804 -1.32 2.09 -35.34
CA ASP A 804 -1.12 1.42 -34.05
C ASP A 804 -2.25 1.68 -33.04
N ILE A 805 -2.68 2.94 -32.95
CA ILE A 805 -3.57 3.44 -31.90
C ILE A 805 -4.45 4.58 -32.45
N ALA A 806 -5.58 4.84 -31.80
CA ALA A 806 -6.49 5.92 -32.12
C ALA A 806 -6.64 6.91 -30.98
N ALA A 807 -6.91 8.17 -31.28
CA ALA A 807 -7.32 9.18 -30.32
C ALA A 807 -8.48 10.03 -30.90
N PRO A 808 -9.11 10.94 -30.16
CA PRO A 808 -10.21 11.74 -30.67
C PRO A 808 -9.83 12.54 -31.93
N TYR A 809 -10.62 12.45 -33.00
CA TYR A 809 -10.39 13.18 -34.27
C TYR A 809 -10.71 14.69 -34.17
N ARG A 810 -11.62 15.06 -33.27
CA ARG A 810 -12.03 16.44 -33.03
C ARG A 810 -11.60 16.88 -31.65
N ALA A 811 -11.03 18.08 -31.53
CA ALA A 811 -10.58 18.62 -30.24
C ALA A 811 -10.83 20.13 -30.16
N TYR A 812 -11.18 20.64 -28.97
CA TYR A 812 -11.19 22.07 -28.67
C TYR A 812 -9.84 22.46 -28.09
N SER A 813 -9.16 23.44 -28.69
CA SER A 813 -7.78 23.80 -28.34
C SER A 813 -7.46 25.28 -28.55
N THR A 814 -6.29 25.68 -28.04
CA THR A 814 -5.63 26.98 -28.18
C THR A 814 -5.41 27.37 -29.65
N ALA A 815 -5.51 28.65 -29.98
CA ALA A 815 -5.32 29.21 -31.31
C ALA A 815 -4.62 30.58 -31.23
N PRO A 816 -3.87 31.01 -32.26
CA PRO A 816 -3.10 32.25 -32.18
C PRO A 816 -3.93 33.48 -31.83
N HIS A 817 -3.27 34.45 -31.19
CA HIS A 817 -3.89 35.65 -30.61
C HIS A 817 -4.74 35.38 -29.36
N ASN A 818 -4.36 34.37 -28.58
CA ASN A 818 -5.03 33.98 -27.33
C ASN A 818 -6.52 33.60 -27.51
N ASP A 819 -6.83 32.96 -28.64
CA ASP A 819 -8.17 32.50 -29.01
C ASP A 819 -8.25 30.95 -28.96
N TYR A 820 -9.45 30.37 -29.12
CA TYR A 820 -9.69 28.95 -28.91
C TYR A 820 -10.75 28.41 -29.86
N ARG A 821 -10.45 27.33 -30.58
CA ARG A 821 -11.34 26.77 -31.61
C ARG A 821 -11.35 25.24 -31.63
N TYR A 822 -12.34 24.67 -32.30
CA TYR A 822 -12.30 23.26 -32.69
C TYR A 822 -11.35 23.04 -33.87
N GLY A 823 -10.52 22.00 -33.78
CA GLY A 823 -9.84 21.36 -34.89
C GLY A 823 -10.42 19.96 -35.14
N GLU A 824 -10.40 19.52 -36.40
CA GLU A 824 -10.83 18.20 -36.86
C GLU A 824 -9.75 17.60 -37.77
N GLY A 825 -9.23 16.42 -37.44
CA GLY A 825 -8.06 15.82 -38.09
C GLY A 825 -7.30 14.84 -37.18
N THR A 826 -6.66 13.83 -37.77
CA THR A 826 -5.68 12.95 -37.09
C THR A 826 -4.49 13.71 -36.51
N SER A 827 -4.22 14.91 -37.06
CA SER A 827 -3.27 15.88 -36.51
C SER A 827 -3.63 16.38 -35.11
N TYR A 828 -4.91 16.33 -34.72
CA TYR A 828 -5.39 16.65 -33.37
C TYR A 828 -5.59 15.39 -32.51
N SER A 829 -5.61 14.20 -33.11
CA SER A 829 -5.54 12.92 -32.41
C SER A 829 -4.13 12.64 -31.86
N THR A 830 -3.11 12.83 -32.70
CA THR A 830 -1.69 12.66 -32.40
C THR A 830 -1.25 13.27 -31.06
N PRO A 831 -1.53 14.56 -30.76
CA PRO A 831 -1.09 15.20 -29.51
C PRO A 831 -1.70 14.60 -28.23
N PHE A 832 -2.86 13.93 -28.27
CA PHE A 832 -3.34 13.20 -27.08
C PHE A 832 -2.40 12.03 -26.74
N VAL A 833 -1.91 11.32 -27.76
CA VAL A 833 -0.98 10.18 -27.60
C VAL A 833 0.41 10.67 -27.20
N SER A 834 0.89 11.75 -27.81
CA SER A 834 2.15 12.42 -27.42
C SER A 834 2.12 12.88 -25.96
N GLY A 835 1.00 13.46 -25.51
CA GLY A 835 0.79 13.81 -24.11
C GLY A 835 0.75 12.58 -23.19
N ALA A 836 0.06 11.51 -23.56
CA ALA A 836 0.03 10.29 -22.76
C ALA A 836 1.43 9.64 -22.61
N ALA A 837 2.21 9.61 -23.69
CA ALA A 837 3.60 9.14 -23.67
C ALA A 837 4.50 10.02 -22.77
N SER A 838 4.29 11.34 -22.80
CA SER A 838 4.94 12.30 -21.90
C SER A 838 4.60 12.07 -20.42
N VAL A 839 3.33 11.79 -20.09
CA VAL A 839 2.91 11.44 -18.73
C VAL A 839 3.52 10.12 -18.27
N LEU A 840 3.57 9.09 -19.14
CA LEU A 840 4.22 7.82 -18.84
C LEU A 840 5.72 7.99 -18.52
N LEU A 841 6.47 8.72 -19.36
CA LEU A 841 7.89 9.03 -19.09
C LEU A 841 8.11 9.82 -17.80
N SER A 842 7.17 10.71 -17.47
CA SER A 842 7.22 11.51 -16.24
C SER A 842 7.12 10.65 -14.98
N MET A 843 6.47 9.47 -15.07
CA MET A 843 6.34 8.48 -13.99
C MET A 843 7.35 7.33 -14.08
N HIS A 844 7.77 6.97 -15.29
CA HIS A 844 8.70 5.89 -15.57
C HIS A 844 9.88 6.40 -16.43
N PRO A 845 10.85 7.13 -15.84
CA PRO A 845 11.89 7.86 -16.58
C PRO A 845 12.88 7.03 -17.39
N TYR A 846 12.74 5.70 -17.37
CA TYR A 846 13.61 4.74 -18.04
C TYR A 846 12.85 3.85 -19.02
N MET A 847 11.55 4.10 -19.27
CA MET A 847 10.82 3.37 -20.31
C MET A 847 11.31 3.76 -21.69
N THR A 848 11.66 2.74 -22.47
CA THR A 848 12.01 2.87 -23.89
C THR A 848 10.79 3.24 -24.73
N PRO A 849 10.98 3.84 -25.92
CA PRO A 849 9.90 4.09 -26.89
C PRO A 849 9.05 2.84 -27.18
N ALA A 850 9.68 1.66 -27.23
CA ALA A 850 9.01 0.38 -27.47
C ALA A 850 8.07 -0.01 -26.32
N GLU A 851 8.50 0.14 -25.07
CA GLU A 851 7.67 -0.14 -23.88
C GLU A 851 6.50 0.84 -23.77
N ILE A 852 6.73 2.13 -24.09
CA ILE A 852 5.67 3.16 -24.13
C ILE A 852 4.64 2.81 -25.20
N LYS A 853 5.10 2.51 -26.43
CA LYS A 853 4.26 2.11 -27.56
C LYS A 853 3.45 0.86 -27.22
N GLU A 854 4.09 -0.19 -26.70
CA GLU A 854 3.43 -1.44 -26.29
C GLU A 854 2.37 -1.20 -25.20
N ARG A 855 2.70 -0.42 -24.16
CA ARG A 855 1.80 -0.13 -23.04
C ARG A 855 0.55 0.61 -23.51
N LEU A 856 0.72 1.73 -24.24
CA LEU A 856 -0.38 2.54 -24.77
C LEU A 856 -1.32 1.72 -25.69
N ILE A 857 -0.77 0.84 -26.53
CA ILE A 857 -1.57 -0.03 -27.41
C ILE A 857 -2.32 -1.09 -26.60
N LYS A 858 -1.66 -1.73 -25.62
CA LYS A 858 -2.24 -2.81 -24.82
C LYS A 858 -3.37 -2.32 -23.90
N THR A 859 -3.24 -1.14 -23.30
CA THR A 859 -4.23 -0.56 -22.38
C THR A 859 -5.33 0.22 -23.09
N GLY A 860 -5.16 0.54 -24.38
CA GLY A 860 -6.16 1.25 -25.15
C GLY A 860 -7.50 0.49 -25.23
N LYS A 861 -8.60 1.24 -25.13
CA LYS A 861 -9.96 0.72 -25.24
C LYS A 861 -10.21 0.13 -26.64
N PRO A 862 -10.68 -1.12 -26.77
CA PRO A 862 -10.86 -1.76 -28.07
C PRO A 862 -11.78 -1.00 -29.03
N LEU A 863 -11.38 -0.88 -30.31
CA LEU A 863 -12.24 -0.41 -31.41
C LEU A 863 -12.41 -1.51 -32.48
N PRO A 864 -13.24 -2.56 -32.26
CA PRO A 864 -13.30 -3.71 -33.14
C PRO A 864 -13.71 -3.36 -34.58
N GLY A 865 -12.93 -3.83 -35.56
CA GLY A 865 -13.19 -3.60 -36.99
C GLY A 865 -12.90 -2.19 -37.51
N SER A 866 -12.28 -1.32 -36.69
CA SER A 866 -11.97 0.07 -37.05
C SER A 866 -10.77 0.23 -38.00
N GLN A 867 -9.80 -0.71 -37.93
CA GLN A 867 -8.50 -0.66 -38.61
C GLN A 867 -7.64 0.57 -38.25
N ILE A 868 -7.78 1.10 -37.02
CA ILE A 868 -6.96 2.20 -36.48
C ILE A 868 -6.42 1.90 -35.07
N GLY A 869 -6.23 0.61 -34.75
CA GLY A 869 -5.86 0.18 -33.40
C GLY A 869 -6.96 0.36 -32.35
N ASN A 870 -6.53 0.42 -31.08
CA ASN A 870 -7.39 0.71 -29.92
C ASN A 870 -7.47 2.22 -29.68
N ARG A 871 -8.52 2.74 -29.04
CA ARG A 871 -8.56 4.14 -28.59
C ARG A 871 -7.71 4.31 -27.34
N LEU A 872 -6.89 5.36 -27.30
CA LEU A 872 -6.12 5.77 -26.13
C LEU A 872 -7.00 5.83 -24.87
N ASP A 873 -6.51 5.20 -23.81
CA ASP A 873 -6.96 5.37 -22.43
C ASP A 873 -5.73 5.69 -21.58
N VAL A 874 -5.60 6.96 -21.18
CA VAL A 874 -4.42 7.48 -20.49
C VAL A 874 -4.36 6.95 -19.05
N PHE A 875 -5.51 6.82 -18.40
CA PHE A 875 -5.57 6.33 -17.02
C PHE A 875 -5.19 4.86 -16.96
N GLU A 876 -5.73 4.02 -17.86
CA GLU A 876 -5.37 2.60 -17.92
C GLU A 876 -3.89 2.42 -18.24
N ALA A 877 -3.34 3.23 -19.15
CA ALA A 877 -1.91 3.25 -19.42
C ALA A 877 -1.11 3.54 -18.15
N VAL A 878 -1.44 4.61 -17.44
CA VAL A 878 -0.71 5.11 -16.28
C VAL A 878 -0.81 4.19 -15.06
N PHE A 879 -2.01 3.82 -14.63
CA PHE A 879 -2.20 3.12 -13.34
C PHE A 879 -2.25 1.60 -13.48
N ASN A 880 -3.07 1.10 -14.43
CA ASN A 880 -3.31 -0.34 -14.62
C ASN A 880 -2.32 -1.00 -15.59
N GLY A 881 -1.55 -0.22 -16.35
CA GLY A 881 -0.87 -0.74 -17.55
C GLY A 881 0.15 -1.83 -17.30
N SER A 882 0.74 -1.90 -16.11
CA SER A 882 1.61 -3.02 -15.73
C SER A 882 0.82 -4.36 -15.69
N PHE A 883 -0.45 -4.36 -15.25
CA PHE A 883 -1.30 -5.54 -15.37
C PHE A 883 -1.48 -5.97 -16.83
N GLU A 884 -1.81 -5.05 -17.72
CA GLU A 884 -2.06 -5.38 -19.14
C GLU A 884 -0.80 -5.80 -19.91
N THR A 885 0.38 -5.28 -19.55
CA THR A 885 1.65 -5.77 -20.13
C THR A 885 2.04 -7.15 -19.60
N GLY A 886 1.61 -7.51 -18.38
CA GLY A 886 1.97 -8.75 -17.69
C GLY A 886 3.04 -8.56 -16.61
N ASP A 887 3.41 -7.31 -16.29
CA ASP A 887 4.48 -6.95 -15.36
C ASP A 887 3.91 -6.44 -14.02
N LEU A 888 4.46 -6.94 -12.91
CA LEU A 888 4.11 -6.50 -11.55
C LEU A 888 5.25 -5.71 -10.90
N SER A 889 6.28 -5.29 -11.64
CA SER A 889 7.41 -4.49 -11.13
C SER A 889 6.99 -3.21 -10.41
N GLU A 890 5.87 -2.60 -10.82
CA GLU A 890 5.32 -1.38 -10.23
C GLU A 890 4.38 -1.64 -9.03
N TRP A 891 4.31 -2.88 -8.55
CA TRP A 891 3.49 -3.28 -7.41
C TRP A 891 4.37 -3.99 -6.39
N SER A 892 4.39 -3.47 -5.16
CA SER A 892 5.00 -4.22 -4.05
C SER A 892 4.11 -5.41 -3.72
N LYS A 893 4.70 -6.60 -3.60
CA LYS A 893 3.98 -7.83 -3.34
C LYS A 893 4.62 -8.63 -2.21
N GLU A 894 3.78 -9.23 -1.37
CA GLU A 894 4.16 -10.21 -0.37
C GLU A 894 3.32 -11.48 -0.56
N GLY A 895 3.89 -12.65 -0.31
CA GLY A 895 3.21 -13.91 -0.56
C GLY A 895 2.92 -14.16 -2.05
N LYS A 896 1.85 -14.92 -2.35
CA LYS A 896 1.52 -15.35 -3.70
C LYS A 896 0.52 -14.41 -4.36
N CYS A 897 1.00 -13.29 -4.90
CA CYS A 897 0.25 -12.45 -5.82
C CYS A 897 0.78 -12.58 -7.26
N LEU A 898 -0.14 -12.78 -8.20
CA LEU A 898 0.07 -13.14 -9.59
C LEU A 898 -0.74 -12.23 -10.53
N ASN A 899 -0.33 -12.20 -11.79
CA ASN A 899 -1.05 -11.58 -12.89
C ASN A 899 -1.60 -12.70 -13.80
N VAL A 900 -2.91 -12.80 -13.94
CA VAL A 900 -3.58 -13.89 -14.66
C VAL A 900 -4.55 -13.37 -15.71
N THR A 901 -4.72 -14.11 -16.80
CA THR A 901 -5.75 -13.86 -17.82
C THR A 901 -7.07 -14.56 -17.50
N GLU A 902 -7.04 -15.55 -16.59
CA GLU A 902 -8.19 -16.35 -16.17
C GLU A 902 -7.93 -17.09 -14.85
N GLN A 903 -9.01 -17.44 -14.14
CA GLN A 903 -8.98 -18.36 -13.00
C GLN A 903 -10.25 -19.24 -13.07
N GLY A 904 -10.10 -20.47 -13.57
CA GLY A 904 -11.24 -21.35 -13.87
C GLY A 904 -12.23 -20.71 -14.86
N PRO A 905 -13.51 -20.47 -14.51
CA PRO A 905 -14.47 -19.76 -15.36
C PRO A 905 -14.35 -18.23 -15.28
N ILE A 906 -13.57 -17.69 -14.34
CA ILE A 906 -13.43 -16.23 -14.12
C ILE A 906 -12.53 -15.65 -15.21
N ARG A 907 -12.96 -14.52 -15.78
CA ARG A 907 -12.19 -13.70 -16.73
C ARG A 907 -12.24 -12.23 -16.26
N PRO A 908 -11.20 -11.43 -16.56
CA PRO A 908 -11.26 -9.99 -16.43
C PRO A 908 -12.50 -9.41 -17.12
N ILE A 909 -13.11 -8.40 -16.50
CA ILE A 909 -14.17 -7.57 -17.06
C ILE A 909 -13.62 -6.40 -17.87
N HIS A 910 -12.38 -5.99 -17.59
CA HIS A 910 -11.66 -4.96 -18.30
C HIS A 910 -10.30 -5.50 -18.78
N GLY A 911 -9.76 -4.89 -19.84
CA GLY A 911 -8.47 -5.30 -20.40
C GLY A 911 -8.42 -6.79 -20.78
N LYS A 912 -7.30 -7.44 -20.43
CA LYS A 912 -7.00 -8.85 -20.70
C LYS A 912 -6.49 -9.58 -19.46
N ARG A 913 -6.17 -8.87 -18.38
CA ARG A 913 -5.47 -9.41 -17.20
C ARG A 913 -6.05 -8.85 -15.91
N MET A 914 -5.96 -9.63 -14.84
CA MET A 914 -6.41 -9.28 -13.50
C MET A 914 -5.36 -9.68 -12.46
N ALA A 915 -5.37 -9.01 -11.31
CA ALA A 915 -4.60 -9.44 -10.15
C ALA A 915 -5.23 -10.68 -9.52
N LEU A 916 -4.41 -11.60 -9.03
CA LEU A 916 -4.80 -12.76 -8.23
C LEU A 916 -3.86 -12.84 -7.02
N CYS A 917 -4.35 -12.57 -5.82
CA CYS A 917 -3.62 -12.86 -4.58
C CYS A 917 -4.22 -14.09 -3.92
N GLN A 918 -3.38 -15.09 -3.61
CA GLN A 918 -3.80 -16.37 -3.07
C GLN A 918 -3.03 -16.69 -1.78
N ILE A 919 -3.73 -17.20 -0.77
CA ILE A 919 -3.14 -17.84 0.40
C ILE A 919 -3.39 -19.36 0.36
N GLY A 920 -2.41 -20.10 0.87
CA GLY A 920 -2.54 -21.54 1.08
C GLY A 920 -3.09 -21.85 2.47
N PRO A 921 -3.35 -23.12 2.80
CA PRO A 921 -4.12 -23.49 3.96
C PRO A 921 -3.44 -23.18 5.30
N LYS A 922 -2.14 -22.89 5.35
CA LYS A 922 -1.40 -22.70 6.61
C LYS A 922 -1.71 -21.35 7.27
N TYR A 923 -1.91 -21.39 8.59
CA TYR A 923 -2.09 -20.26 9.50
C TYR A 923 -1.01 -19.17 9.34
N GLY A 924 -1.39 -17.90 9.53
CA GLY A 924 -0.48 -16.76 9.51
C GLY A 924 0.06 -16.44 8.11
N ARG A 925 -0.47 -17.06 7.06
CA ARG A 925 -0.13 -16.70 5.68
C ARG A 925 -0.86 -15.44 5.25
N LYS A 926 -0.09 -14.56 4.61
CA LYS A 926 -0.60 -13.35 3.96
C LYS A 926 -0.18 -13.29 2.50
N ALA A 927 -1.05 -12.75 1.67
CA ALA A 927 -0.76 -12.30 0.32
C ALA A 927 -1.12 -10.81 0.24
N ILE A 928 -0.13 -9.95 0.00
CA ILE A 928 -0.31 -8.50 -0.04
C ILE A 928 0.09 -7.99 -1.42
N LEU A 929 -0.68 -7.05 -1.95
CA LEU A 929 -0.40 -6.34 -3.20
C LEU A 929 -0.63 -4.85 -3.00
N THR A 930 0.40 -4.04 -3.21
CA THR A 930 0.40 -2.60 -2.90
C THR A 930 0.83 -1.78 -4.12
N LYS A 931 0.06 -0.74 -4.44
CA LYS A 931 0.41 0.30 -5.42
C LYS A 931 0.62 1.62 -4.72
N THR A 932 1.74 2.28 -5.02
CA THR A 932 2.01 3.66 -4.64
C THR A 932 1.64 4.58 -5.80
N PHE A 933 1.04 5.73 -5.50
CA PHE A 933 0.72 6.79 -6.47
C PHE A 933 0.91 8.16 -5.79
N THR A 934 1.01 9.23 -6.59
CA THR A 934 1.20 10.59 -6.07
C THR A 934 -0.05 11.43 -6.31
N VAL A 935 -0.81 11.74 -5.26
CA VAL A 935 -1.93 12.68 -5.33
C VAL A 935 -1.42 14.05 -5.74
N GLN A 936 -1.95 14.59 -6.83
CA GLN A 936 -1.47 15.83 -7.42
C GLN A 936 -1.98 17.08 -6.68
N PRO A 937 -1.25 18.21 -6.73
CA PRO A 937 -1.65 19.46 -6.09
C PRO A 937 -3.08 19.91 -6.44
N GLY A 938 -3.82 20.34 -5.42
CA GLY A 938 -5.22 20.79 -5.56
C GLY A 938 -6.26 19.68 -5.70
N VAL A 939 -5.88 18.40 -5.66
CA VAL A 939 -6.83 17.28 -5.54
C VAL A 939 -7.21 17.13 -4.07
N THR A 940 -8.51 17.25 -3.77
CA THR A 940 -9.05 17.13 -2.40
C THR A 940 -9.83 15.84 -2.16
N GLN A 941 -10.15 15.10 -3.23
CA GLN A 941 -10.99 13.91 -3.20
C GLN A 941 -10.59 12.96 -4.34
N LEU A 942 -10.52 11.66 -4.06
CA LEU A 942 -10.40 10.60 -5.05
C LEU A 942 -11.68 9.75 -5.07
N PRO A 943 -12.48 9.79 -6.14
CA PRO A 943 -13.48 8.76 -6.38
C PRO A 943 -12.76 7.49 -6.84
N ILE A 944 -12.90 6.38 -6.12
CA ILE A 944 -12.24 5.11 -6.45
C ILE A 944 -13.30 4.06 -6.74
N GLU A 945 -13.19 3.42 -7.91
CA GLU A 945 -13.94 2.24 -8.31
C GLU A 945 -12.97 1.07 -8.53
N PHE A 946 -13.30 -0.13 -8.07
CA PHE A 946 -12.67 -1.36 -8.54
C PHE A 946 -13.61 -2.56 -8.43
N HIS A 947 -13.33 -3.62 -9.18
CA HIS A 947 -14.06 -4.88 -9.06
C HIS A 947 -13.19 -5.95 -8.40
N PHE A 948 -13.82 -6.84 -7.64
CA PHE A 948 -13.14 -7.94 -6.97
C PHE A 948 -13.98 -9.23 -7.00
N GLU A 949 -13.32 -10.37 -6.79
CA GLU A 949 -13.97 -11.67 -6.66
C GLU A 949 -13.23 -12.46 -5.58
N PHE A 950 -13.96 -13.21 -4.74
CA PHE A 950 -13.38 -14.00 -3.66
C PHE A 950 -13.67 -15.47 -3.86
N ILE A 951 -12.64 -16.29 -3.69
CA ILE A 951 -12.67 -17.73 -3.92
C ILE A 951 -12.15 -18.44 -2.67
N THR A 952 -12.82 -19.50 -2.22
CA THR A 952 -12.29 -20.41 -1.19
C THR A 952 -12.73 -21.86 -1.41
N ASP A 953 -11.88 -22.80 -1.00
CA ASP A 953 -12.19 -24.24 -0.95
C ASP A 953 -12.88 -24.66 0.37
N ALA A 954 -13.21 -23.71 1.25
CA ALA A 954 -14.03 -23.88 2.46
C ALA A 954 -15.54 -24.07 2.17
N TYR A 955 -15.96 -23.98 0.91
CA TYR A 955 -17.37 -24.06 0.50
C TYR A 955 -17.72 -25.45 -0.05
N PRO A 956 -18.91 -26.01 0.24
CA PRO A 956 -19.99 -25.48 1.08
C PRO A 956 -19.79 -25.79 2.59
N GLU A 957 -18.68 -26.45 2.93
CA GLU A 957 -18.47 -27.21 4.16
C GLU A 957 -18.56 -26.37 5.46
N LEU A 958 -18.41 -25.05 5.38
CA LEU A 958 -18.18 -24.17 6.52
C LEU A 958 -19.10 -22.95 6.64
N LEU A 959 -20.21 -22.88 5.90
CA LEU A 959 -20.92 -21.62 5.66
C LEU A 959 -21.25 -20.74 6.89
N ASN A 960 -21.36 -21.29 8.11
CA ASN A 960 -21.81 -20.57 9.32
C ASN A 960 -21.13 -21.03 10.65
N ASN A 961 -19.86 -21.46 10.65
CA ASN A 961 -19.13 -21.78 11.89
C ASN A 961 -17.90 -20.87 12.10
N ARG A 962 -17.24 -20.99 13.27
CA ARG A 962 -16.13 -20.15 13.81
C ARG A 962 -14.80 -20.13 13.02
N ILE A 963 -14.83 -20.40 11.73
CA ILE A 963 -13.68 -20.83 10.93
C ILE A 963 -13.40 -19.81 9.80
N TYR A 964 -13.99 -18.62 9.88
CA TYR A 964 -13.69 -17.49 8.99
C TYR A 964 -12.57 -16.62 9.54
N ASP A 965 -11.40 -17.22 9.52
CA ASP A 965 -10.12 -16.55 9.78
C ASP A 965 -9.55 -15.82 8.56
N THR A 966 -10.16 -16.04 7.40
CA THR A 966 -9.62 -15.61 6.13
C THR A 966 -10.24 -14.29 5.72
N PHE A 967 -9.49 -13.21 5.92
CA PHE A 967 -9.94 -11.85 5.68
C PHE A 967 -9.34 -11.30 4.39
N VAL A 968 -10.20 -10.82 3.49
CA VAL A 968 -9.79 -9.82 2.50
C VAL A 968 -9.89 -8.45 3.15
N ARG A 969 -8.77 -7.75 3.24
CA ARG A 969 -8.68 -6.35 3.67
C ARG A 969 -8.23 -5.47 2.50
N PHE A 970 -9.04 -4.48 2.17
CA PHE A 970 -8.62 -3.38 1.31
C PHE A 970 -8.31 -2.17 2.18
N THR A 971 -7.06 -1.69 2.12
CA THR A 971 -6.58 -0.52 2.85
C THR A 971 -6.17 0.55 1.85
N PHE A 972 -6.60 1.78 2.06
CA PHE A 972 -6.11 2.94 1.34
C PHE A 972 -5.54 3.94 2.34
N SER A 973 -4.30 4.37 2.10
CA SER A 973 -3.60 5.34 2.94
C SER A 973 -3.29 6.59 2.11
N PRO A 974 -4.10 7.67 2.17
CA PRO A 974 -3.72 9.00 1.69
C PRO A 974 -2.37 9.51 2.18
N PRO A 975 -1.85 10.60 1.58
CA PRO A 975 -0.59 11.23 1.99
C PRO A 975 -0.57 11.82 3.41
N ASN A 976 -1.74 12.03 4.03
CA ASN A 976 -1.83 12.51 5.41
C ASN A 976 -1.63 11.41 6.48
N GLY A 977 -1.27 10.18 6.07
CA GLY A 977 -1.01 9.05 6.96
C GLY A 977 -2.26 8.33 7.48
N GLN A 978 -3.45 8.93 7.36
CA GLN A 978 -4.71 8.28 7.76
C GLN A 978 -4.90 7.01 6.93
N SER A 979 -5.25 5.88 7.56
CA SER A 979 -5.45 4.61 6.85
C SER A 979 -6.91 4.18 6.90
N TYR A 980 -7.59 4.19 5.76
CA TYR A 980 -8.97 3.75 5.62
C TYR A 980 -9.01 2.26 5.30
N ARG A 981 -9.62 1.46 6.20
CA ARG A 981 -9.95 0.06 5.95
C ARG A 981 -11.36 0.00 5.33
N ILE A 982 -11.47 -0.51 4.12
CA ILE A 982 -12.65 -0.31 3.25
C ILE A 982 -13.54 -1.55 3.22
N ILE A 983 -12.92 -2.73 3.28
CA ILE A 983 -13.59 -4.00 3.53
C ILE A 983 -12.71 -4.79 4.49
N VAL A 984 -13.33 -5.53 5.40
CA VAL A 984 -12.75 -6.71 6.05
C VAL A 984 -13.79 -7.82 5.87
N ALA A 985 -13.59 -8.69 4.87
CA ALA A 985 -14.59 -9.70 4.51
C ALA A 985 -14.18 -11.09 4.94
N GLY A 986 -14.92 -11.65 5.90
CA GLY A 986 -15.17 -13.08 5.99
C GLY A 986 -16.40 -13.46 5.14
N VAL A 987 -16.44 -14.72 4.67
CA VAL A 987 -17.45 -15.20 3.68
C VAL A 987 -18.90 -15.08 4.18
N ALA A 988 -19.14 -15.27 5.48
CA ALA A 988 -20.48 -15.14 6.05
C ALA A 988 -20.90 -13.69 6.34
N ASP A 989 -19.96 -12.80 6.65
CA ASP A 989 -20.27 -11.49 7.26
C ASP A 989 -20.99 -10.53 6.30
N HIS A 990 -20.79 -10.71 5.00
CA HIS A 990 -21.36 -9.87 3.94
C HIS A 990 -22.50 -10.54 3.16
N GLY A 991 -23.02 -11.69 3.63
CA GLY A 991 -24.13 -12.40 2.98
C GLY A 991 -23.81 -12.91 1.56
N TRP A 992 -22.54 -13.20 1.28
CA TRP A 992 -22.11 -13.65 -0.05
C TRP A 992 -22.62 -15.07 -0.34
N SER A 993 -23.58 -15.17 -1.27
CA SER A 993 -24.09 -16.45 -1.77
C SER A 993 -23.08 -17.11 -2.71
N LEU A 994 -22.05 -17.74 -2.13
CA LEU A 994 -21.07 -18.50 -2.89
C LEU A 994 -21.75 -19.62 -3.69
N LYS A 995 -21.27 -19.85 -4.92
CA LYS A 995 -21.73 -20.90 -5.84
C LYS A 995 -20.66 -21.99 -5.96
N PRO A 996 -21.03 -23.28 -5.98
CA PRO A 996 -20.07 -24.36 -6.18
C PRO A 996 -19.47 -24.31 -7.58
N THR A 997 -18.20 -24.66 -7.69
CA THR A 997 -17.54 -24.98 -8.96
C THR A 997 -16.42 -26.01 -8.74
N THR A 998 -16.22 -26.85 -9.75
CA THR A 998 -15.11 -27.80 -9.87
C THR A 998 -14.03 -27.31 -10.85
N ASP A 999 -14.25 -26.17 -11.50
CA ASP A 999 -13.41 -25.66 -12.59
C ASP A 999 -12.32 -24.70 -12.07
N ILE A 1000 -12.34 -24.40 -10.77
CA ILE A 1000 -11.32 -23.60 -10.08
C ILE A 1000 -10.47 -24.53 -9.21
N ASP A 1001 -9.17 -24.59 -9.48
CA ASP A 1001 -8.21 -25.30 -8.63
C ASP A 1001 -7.47 -24.29 -7.73
N LEU A 1002 -7.63 -24.43 -6.42
CA LEU A 1002 -6.84 -23.71 -5.40
C LEU A 1002 -5.74 -24.59 -4.77
N GLY A 1003 -5.64 -25.88 -5.12
CA GLY A 1003 -4.71 -26.84 -4.53
C GLY A 1003 -5.26 -27.63 -3.32
N GLY A 1004 -6.58 -27.63 -3.11
CA GLY A 1004 -7.26 -28.16 -1.92
C GLY A 1004 -8.16 -29.38 -2.16
N ASN A 1005 -9.40 -29.33 -1.66
CA ASN A 1005 -10.48 -30.23 -2.08
C ASN A 1005 -10.91 -29.88 -3.53
N GLN A 1006 -11.88 -30.60 -4.09
CA GLN A 1006 -12.39 -30.35 -5.46
C GLN A 1006 -13.64 -29.44 -5.47
N THR A 1007 -14.05 -28.93 -4.31
CA THR A 1007 -15.30 -28.20 -4.14
C THR A 1007 -14.96 -26.76 -3.74
N VAL A 1008 -15.02 -25.86 -4.71
CA VAL A 1008 -14.65 -24.45 -4.51
C VAL A 1008 -15.89 -23.56 -4.59
N GLY A 1009 -15.96 -22.58 -3.71
CA GLY A 1009 -16.97 -21.54 -3.68
C GLY A 1009 -16.41 -20.20 -4.13
N TRP A 1010 -17.19 -19.48 -4.93
CA TRP A 1010 -16.92 -18.11 -5.36
C TRP A 1010 -18.24 -17.34 -5.46
N ILE A 1011 -18.22 -16.00 -5.39
CA ILE A 1011 -19.44 -15.16 -5.40
C ILE A 1011 -20.23 -15.40 -6.70
N GLY A 1012 -19.53 -15.79 -7.76
CA GLY A 1012 -20.13 -16.20 -9.02
C GLY A 1012 -20.53 -15.01 -9.90
N SER A 1013 -19.92 -13.86 -9.64
CA SER A 1013 -20.03 -12.59 -10.35
C SER A 1013 -19.18 -11.56 -9.61
N TRP A 1014 -18.33 -10.84 -10.34
CA TRP A 1014 -17.53 -9.73 -9.82
C TRP A 1014 -18.33 -8.79 -8.92
N GLY A 1015 -17.87 -8.64 -7.67
CA GLY A 1015 -18.31 -7.60 -6.76
C GLY A 1015 -17.75 -6.24 -7.19
N LEU A 1016 -18.50 -5.18 -6.91
CA LEU A 1016 -18.16 -3.79 -7.26
C LEU A 1016 -17.93 -2.99 -5.98
N MET A 1017 -16.76 -2.38 -5.87
CA MET A 1017 -16.43 -1.40 -4.83
C MET A 1017 -16.40 -0.01 -5.43
N ARG A 1018 -17.08 0.93 -4.75
CA ARG A 1018 -17.02 2.36 -5.02
C ARG A 1018 -17.00 3.13 -3.72
N PHE A 1019 -16.12 4.11 -3.62
CA PHE A 1019 -16.06 5.02 -2.48
C PHE A 1019 -15.34 6.31 -2.85
N ASP A 1020 -15.64 7.38 -2.12
CA ASP A 1020 -15.00 8.69 -2.27
C ASP A 1020 -14.08 8.94 -1.07
N LEU A 1021 -12.78 9.12 -1.30
CA LEU A 1021 -11.83 9.41 -0.21
C LEU A 1021 -11.38 10.86 -0.21
N PRO A 1022 -11.45 11.58 0.92
CA PRO A 1022 -10.77 12.86 1.07
C PRO A 1022 -9.25 12.62 1.05
N VAL A 1023 -8.52 13.49 0.35
CA VAL A 1023 -7.06 13.39 0.21
C VAL A 1023 -6.41 14.77 0.28
N THR A 1024 -5.12 14.77 0.59
CA THR A 1024 -4.19 15.90 0.41
C THR A 1024 -3.20 15.55 -0.70
N GLU A 1025 -2.42 16.52 -1.18
CA GLU A 1025 -1.31 16.27 -2.10
C GLU A 1025 -0.20 15.42 -1.44
N GLY A 1026 0.55 14.67 -2.25
CA GLY A 1026 1.67 13.84 -1.79
C GLY A 1026 1.55 12.36 -2.15
N ILE A 1027 2.32 11.49 -1.51
CA ILE A 1027 2.39 10.06 -1.83
C ILE A 1027 1.31 9.29 -1.06
N GLY A 1028 0.42 8.60 -1.77
CA GLY A 1028 -0.58 7.70 -1.21
C GLY A 1028 -0.34 6.25 -1.61
N THR A 1029 -0.97 5.31 -0.90
CA THR A 1029 -0.92 3.88 -1.23
C THR A 1029 -2.31 3.24 -1.25
N PHE A 1030 -2.49 2.31 -2.19
CA PHE A 1030 -3.61 1.37 -2.24
C PHE A 1030 -3.07 -0.03 -1.99
N LYS A 1031 -3.61 -0.71 -0.99
CA LYS A 1031 -3.10 -1.97 -0.47
C LYS A 1031 -4.23 -3.00 -0.38
N VAL A 1032 -3.96 -4.17 -0.94
CA VAL A 1032 -4.78 -5.36 -0.86
C VAL A 1032 -4.07 -6.32 0.08
N GLU A 1033 -4.77 -6.86 1.06
CA GLU A 1033 -4.26 -7.88 1.96
C GLU A 1033 -5.24 -9.04 2.01
N LEU A 1034 -4.76 -10.25 1.76
CA LEU A 1034 -5.48 -11.48 2.01
C LEU A 1034 -4.75 -12.21 3.13
N LEU A 1035 -5.39 -12.36 4.28
CA LEU A 1035 -4.84 -12.86 5.54
C LEU A 1035 -5.56 -14.16 5.94
N ASN A 1036 -4.87 -15.16 6.48
CA ASN A 1036 -5.47 -16.28 7.23
C ASN A 1036 -4.99 -16.21 8.69
N ASP A 1037 -5.95 -16.04 9.60
CA ASP A 1037 -5.76 -15.69 11.01
C ASP A 1037 -6.30 -16.76 12.00
N GLY A 1038 -6.37 -18.04 11.62
CA GLY A 1038 -6.96 -19.07 12.51
C GLY A 1038 -6.45 -20.50 12.31
N HIS A 1039 -6.49 -21.04 11.09
CA HIS A 1039 -6.40 -22.49 10.89
C HIS A 1039 -5.58 -22.95 9.67
N ASN A 1040 -5.29 -24.26 9.65
CA ASN A 1040 -4.29 -24.89 8.78
C ASN A 1040 -4.88 -25.68 7.57
N TYR A 1041 -6.10 -25.35 7.12
CA TYR A 1041 -6.93 -26.27 6.31
C TYR A 1041 -7.37 -25.80 4.92
N PHE A 1042 -7.68 -24.51 4.70
CA PHE A 1042 -8.38 -24.04 3.49
C PHE A 1042 -7.58 -23.00 2.69
N ASN A 1043 -7.55 -23.15 1.36
CA ASN A 1043 -7.02 -22.15 0.46
C ASN A 1043 -8.05 -21.04 0.21
N ALA A 1044 -7.56 -19.84 -0.05
CA ALA A 1044 -8.39 -18.74 -0.50
C ALA A 1044 -7.65 -17.84 -1.49
N ALA A 1045 -8.43 -17.13 -2.30
CA ALA A 1045 -7.91 -16.15 -3.24
C ALA A 1045 -8.85 -14.94 -3.35
N VAL A 1046 -8.26 -13.77 -3.60
CA VAL A 1046 -8.94 -12.57 -4.07
C VAL A 1046 -8.42 -12.23 -5.47
N LEU A 1047 -9.34 -11.92 -6.38
CA LEU A 1047 -9.03 -11.34 -7.68
C LEU A 1047 -9.50 -9.89 -7.73
N ILE A 1048 -8.78 -9.06 -8.47
CA ILE A 1048 -9.06 -7.63 -8.61
C ILE A 1048 -8.86 -7.21 -10.05
N ASP A 1049 -9.80 -6.42 -10.57
CA ASP A 1049 -9.80 -5.89 -11.93
C ASP A 1049 -10.48 -4.50 -11.97
N LYS A 1050 -10.29 -3.78 -13.08
CA LYS A 1050 -10.94 -2.51 -13.40
C LYS A 1050 -10.86 -1.48 -12.27
N PHE A 1051 -9.66 -1.23 -11.75
CA PHE A 1051 -9.42 -0.10 -10.85
C PHE A 1051 -9.50 1.21 -11.63
N GLN A 1052 -10.26 2.20 -11.15
CA GLN A 1052 -10.49 3.49 -11.82
C GLN A 1052 -10.56 4.61 -10.79
N LEU A 1053 -10.14 5.84 -11.17
CA LEU A 1053 -10.28 7.02 -10.33
C LEU A 1053 -11.48 7.87 -10.73
N LYS A 1054 -12.62 7.18 -10.91
CA LYS A 1054 -13.93 7.72 -11.32
C LYS A 1054 -14.99 6.67 -11.03
N HIS A 1055 -16.17 7.11 -10.61
CA HIS A 1055 -17.34 6.23 -10.64
C HIS A 1055 -17.92 6.24 -12.04
N ASP A 1056 -18.10 5.06 -12.64
CA ASP A 1056 -18.84 4.97 -13.90
C ASP A 1056 -20.29 5.42 -13.65
N ASP A 1057 -20.66 6.54 -14.28
CA ASP A 1057 -22.04 7.03 -14.39
C ASP A 1057 -22.89 5.99 -15.15
N ALA A 1058 -23.36 4.97 -14.43
CA ALA A 1058 -24.39 4.08 -14.94
C ALA A 1058 -25.69 4.89 -15.16
N PRO A 1059 -26.33 4.76 -16.33
CA PRO A 1059 -27.53 5.54 -16.70
C PRO A 1059 -28.80 5.12 -15.93
#